data_AF-A0AAX4KM93-F1
#
_entry.id   AF-A0AAX4KM93-F1
#
_cell.length_a   1.000
_cell.length_b   1.000
_cell.length_c   1.000
_cell.angle_alpha   90.00
_cell.angle_beta   90.00
_cell.angle_gamma   90.00
#
_symmetry.space_group_name_H-M   'P 1'
#
loop_
_entity.id
_entity.type
_entity.pdbx_description
1 polymer ?
#
loop_
_entity_poly.entity_id
_entity_poly.type
_entity_poly.pdbx_seq_one_letter_code
_entity_poly.pdbx_strand_id
1 'polypeptide(L)'
;MRPFHPPTPQSHRSSYTPNSPDSPTVEKESHIGGTTPDVRQAREAADGVVRDYEEKRDRLAKAIDSSLYLLSDLKNFNGEQWTVRYPHLKPIDSSSQGSPSTRPGMSRRTLTFADEPSQTTDVVLNSTPTVRRTLKRSLTLAPSAPCTPITTVNSTVEEPKNIDENEDDFSILRLNLNMGAARHAKGLISHLEKSSISALLDTRISASLDHLTHLQKRIFDAQSRVLVTGDLNAGKSTLINALLRRDEVMPTDQQPLTTRFVEVVSAKENEDKEEIHILKHADKYDPSDESTYSTEDVSKLYEMLVDAEDDASSPSLRVFLKEADANMANPSILHNGVVDISLIDAPGLNRDSIKTTANFARQEEIDVVVFVVSAANHFTLSAKEFIWQAGHEKAHLFIVVNRFDQIKDKARCRRLVLEQIKQLSPKTYEDAADLVHFVDSAKVALGYGETEPEGDELDEAFSHLEHSLRSFVLVNRAKSKLGPAQNYITHLLADVELLAAANSLVAGKERDAAREELARVKPVLEKMKKGKEGLEESLVAEEEAATDKASGRTKLAMERGLERVGRGELAAPAPALSLPAYPGLLGAWDFAAEVKRVLLASLDFAVSLAEDDARKLTSEGVEEVTKLGDAHLPADVERTNRKFNPQAMFSPRAIRRQSSVTSIGLGLAGQSQLVEVNVTDIFDLQHHIHLARSVLPSTASTSHELVPFSTEVGAASLAVGAFSMISGKTLGLRAVVEGLVHFSDFVSNPATRRWIGPVVGVFTAGAIAYVIYDLPRSIPRNVGRHIQSTLTISSGQPSQVDDASVPFAEYQATRVSKEVRKVMRLAAWDLRERFRAAVEARGEVVKASEEIEKKATKALEWFDNVEKRVESIREEVGIKV
;
A
#
# COMPACT_ATOMS: atom_id res chain seq x y z
N MET A 1 62.82 27.80 87.40
CA MET A 1 62.69 28.94 86.47
C MET A 1 61.76 28.52 85.33
N ARG A 2 60.58 29.15 85.19
CA ARG A 2 59.78 29.20 83.94
C ARG A 2 60.30 30.36 83.07
N PRO A 3 60.04 30.40 81.75
CA PRO A 3 58.82 31.04 81.19
C PRO A 3 58.16 30.21 80.05
N PHE A 4 56.82 30.06 79.98
CA PHE A 4 55.73 30.89 79.39
C PHE A 4 55.43 30.67 77.87
N HIS A 5 54.16 30.33 77.60
CA HIS A 5 53.39 29.96 76.36
C HIS A 5 53.23 31.08 75.29
N PRO A 6 52.42 30.98 74.17
CA PRO A 6 51.56 29.91 73.55
C PRO A 6 51.62 29.79 71.96
N PRO A 7 50.74 28.98 71.29
CA PRO A 7 50.72 28.68 69.83
C PRO A 7 49.51 29.22 69.00
N THR A 8 49.51 28.88 67.68
CA THR A 8 48.45 28.87 66.58
C THR A 8 48.32 30.10 65.63
N PRO A 9 47.74 29.99 64.39
CA PRO A 9 47.11 28.84 63.69
C PRO A 9 47.52 28.60 62.20
N GLN A 10 47.02 27.50 61.62
CA GLN A 10 47.14 27.06 60.22
C GLN A 10 46.16 27.77 59.25
N SER A 11 46.53 27.88 57.97
CA SER A 11 45.58 28.00 56.84
C SER A 11 46.11 27.39 55.52
N HIS A 12 45.22 26.59 54.91
CA HIS A 12 45.03 26.20 53.50
C HIS A 12 46.22 25.95 52.55
N ARG A 13 46.30 24.70 52.07
CA ARG A 13 46.82 24.35 50.73
C ARG A 13 45.75 23.56 49.96
N SER A 14 45.40 24.07 48.77
CA SER A 14 44.72 23.30 47.73
C SER A 14 45.76 22.70 46.79
N SER A 15 45.49 21.49 46.30
CA SER A 15 46.02 21.03 45.01
C SER A 15 45.16 19.88 44.48
N TYR A 16 44.62 20.15 43.30
CA TYR A 16 43.84 19.32 42.38
C TYR A 16 44.48 17.96 42.05
N THR A 17 43.63 16.93 41.90
CA THR A 17 43.81 15.75 41.00
C THR A 17 42.43 15.32 40.44
N PRO A 18 42.35 14.61 39.29
CA PRO A 18 41.25 14.73 38.33
C PRO A 18 40.12 13.70 38.50
N ASN A 19 38.91 14.12 38.13
CA ASN A 19 37.65 13.36 38.24
C ASN A 19 37.55 12.20 37.23
N SER A 20 37.20 11.03 37.75
CA SER A 20 36.62 9.86 37.06
C SER A 20 35.08 9.97 37.08
N PRO A 21 34.35 9.48 36.07
CA PRO A 21 32.90 9.67 35.98
C PRO A 21 32.11 8.84 37.01
N ASP A 22 31.06 9.48 37.52
CA ASP A 22 30.21 9.09 38.63
C ASP A 22 29.55 7.71 38.47
N SER A 23 29.80 6.84 39.44
CA SER A 23 28.85 5.79 39.84
C SER A 23 27.97 6.39 40.95
N PRO A 24 26.65 6.15 41.00
CA PRO A 24 25.84 6.61 42.12
C PRO A 24 26.20 5.77 43.35
N THR A 25 27.22 6.18 44.09
CA THR A 25 27.44 5.73 45.45
C THR A 25 26.31 6.30 46.29
N VAL A 26 25.36 5.45 46.66
CA VAL A 26 24.53 5.69 47.83
C VAL A 26 25.50 5.79 49.01
N GLU A 27 25.69 7.00 49.54
CA GLU A 27 26.40 7.19 50.79
C GLU A 27 25.62 6.46 51.88
N LYS A 28 26.12 5.27 52.27
CA LYS A 28 25.71 4.60 53.50
C LYS A 28 26.35 5.38 54.65
N GLU A 29 25.59 6.27 55.27
CA GLU A 29 25.91 6.81 56.58
C GLU A 29 25.84 5.67 57.60
N SER A 30 26.99 5.07 57.92
CA SER A 30 27.16 4.19 59.05
C SER A 30 27.33 5.04 60.32
N HIS A 31 26.24 5.46 60.95
CA HIS A 31 26.27 5.98 62.30
C HIS A 31 26.04 4.86 63.32
N ILE A 32 27.15 4.23 63.73
CA ILE A 32 27.20 3.42 64.94
C ILE A 32 27.45 4.39 66.11
N GLY A 33 26.41 4.59 66.93
CA GLY A 33 26.54 5.06 68.32
C GLY A 33 25.80 6.34 68.65
N GLY A 34 24.77 6.22 69.50
CA GLY A 34 24.30 7.28 70.39
C GLY A 34 22.92 7.86 70.06
N THR A 35 21.93 7.50 70.90
CA THR A 35 20.70 8.26 71.22
C THR A 35 19.82 8.73 70.06
N THR A 36 18.75 7.94 69.83
CA THR A 36 17.41 8.33 69.36
C THR A 36 17.30 9.60 68.53
N PRO A 37 17.18 9.46 67.21
CA PRO A 37 16.46 10.40 66.40
C PRO A 37 15.09 9.77 66.02
N ASP A 38 14.14 10.59 65.56
CA ASP A 38 13.37 10.23 64.35
C ASP A 38 12.01 9.51 64.38
N VAL A 39 11.12 9.65 65.37
CA VAL A 39 9.69 9.27 65.11
C VAL A 39 9.05 10.22 64.07
N ARG A 40 9.34 11.52 64.15
CA ARG A 40 8.85 12.51 63.16
C ARG A 40 9.51 12.32 61.79
N GLN A 41 10.84 12.11 61.76
CA GLN A 41 11.53 11.87 60.48
C GLN A 41 11.16 10.50 59.87
N ALA A 42 10.93 9.46 60.67
CA ALA A 42 10.44 8.18 60.15
C ALA A 42 9.01 8.30 59.58
N ARG A 43 8.16 9.13 60.18
CA ARG A 43 6.82 9.44 59.66
C ARG A 43 6.89 10.25 58.35
N GLU A 44 7.73 11.27 58.29
CA GLU A 44 7.99 12.05 57.07
C GLU A 44 8.60 11.18 55.95
N ALA A 45 9.49 10.26 56.29
CA ALA A 45 10.07 9.30 55.36
C ALA A 45 9.02 8.32 54.83
N ALA A 46 8.13 7.81 55.68
CA ALA A 46 7.04 6.92 55.28
C ALA A 46 6.03 7.62 54.36
N ASP A 47 5.64 8.85 54.67
CA ASP A 47 4.78 9.66 53.80
C ASP A 47 5.47 9.98 52.46
N GLY A 48 6.80 10.13 52.47
CA GLY A 48 7.63 10.22 51.26
C GLY A 48 7.55 8.95 50.39
N VAL A 49 7.65 7.77 51.00
CA VAL A 49 7.54 6.47 50.29
C VAL A 49 6.16 6.28 49.66
N VAL A 50 5.09 6.71 50.35
CA VAL A 50 3.72 6.69 49.81
C VAL A 50 3.63 7.55 48.56
N ARG A 51 4.10 8.80 48.62
CA ARG A 51 4.08 9.72 47.47
C ARG A 51 4.92 9.22 46.30
N ASP A 52 6.09 8.63 46.59
CA ASP A 52 6.95 8.03 45.56
C ASP A 52 6.27 6.85 44.87
N TYR A 53 5.50 6.05 45.60
CA TYR A 53 4.73 4.94 45.04
C TYR A 53 3.60 5.45 44.14
N GLU A 54 2.81 6.41 44.61
CA GLU A 54 1.74 7.04 43.81
C GLU A 54 2.27 7.66 42.53
N GLU A 55 3.36 8.42 42.63
CA GLU A 55 3.96 9.05 41.46
C GLU A 55 4.47 8.01 40.45
N LYS A 56 5.10 6.92 40.92
CA LYS A 56 5.52 5.82 40.04
C LYS A 56 4.35 5.08 39.41
N ARG A 57 3.29 4.82 40.18
CA ARG A 57 2.05 4.19 39.70
C ARG A 57 1.43 5.03 38.59
N ASP A 58 1.26 6.32 38.83
CA ASP A 58 0.59 7.24 37.90
C ASP A 58 1.41 7.46 36.63
N ARG A 59 2.75 7.61 36.77
CA ARG A 59 3.67 7.64 35.62
C ARG A 59 3.59 6.37 34.78
N LEU A 60 3.57 5.20 35.42
CA LEU A 60 3.49 3.92 34.73
C LEU A 60 2.13 3.71 34.07
N ALA A 61 1.04 4.10 34.74
CA ALA A 61 -0.30 4.05 34.17
C ALA A 61 -0.40 4.93 32.92
N LYS A 62 0.12 6.17 32.99
CA LYS A 62 0.22 7.06 31.82
C LYS A 62 1.05 6.43 30.69
N ALA A 63 2.18 5.83 31.02
CA ALA A 63 3.01 5.16 30.03
C ALA A 63 2.31 3.95 29.38
N ILE A 64 1.48 3.21 30.11
CA ILE A 64 0.65 2.13 29.57
C ILE A 64 -0.39 2.70 28.60
N ASP A 65 -1.09 3.78 28.98
CA ASP A 65 -2.07 4.43 28.10
C ASP A 65 -1.41 4.95 26.81
N SER A 66 -0.26 5.60 26.93
CA SER A 66 0.54 6.05 25.79
C SER A 66 1.00 4.87 24.91
N SER A 67 1.37 3.73 25.53
CA SER A 67 1.78 2.50 24.82
C SER A 67 0.61 1.81 24.14
N LEU A 68 -0.58 1.80 24.75
CA LEU A 68 -1.82 1.32 24.14
C LEU A 68 -2.13 2.12 22.88
N TYR A 69 -2.08 3.46 22.97
CA TYR A 69 -2.28 4.33 21.82
C TYR A 69 -1.22 4.12 20.73
N LEU A 70 0.05 3.90 21.10
CA LEU A 70 1.13 3.58 20.16
C LEU A 70 0.89 2.27 19.41
N LEU A 71 0.52 1.20 20.11
CA LEU A 71 0.26 -0.09 19.49
C LEU A 71 -1.03 -0.11 18.65
N SER A 72 -2.09 0.58 19.10
CA SER A 72 -3.31 0.73 18.29
C SER A 72 -3.03 1.51 17.00
N ASP A 73 -2.23 2.58 17.07
CA ASP A 73 -1.82 3.35 15.89
C ASP A 73 -0.94 2.51 14.95
N LEU A 74 0.03 1.74 15.48
CA LEU A 74 0.84 0.81 14.70
C LEU A 74 -0.02 -0.25 13.98
N LYS A 75 -1.05 -0.78 14.64
CA LYS A 75 -1.99 -1.74 14.04
C LYS A 75 -2.78 -1.11 12.88
N ASN A 76 -3.31 0.09 13.08
CA ASN A 76 -4.05 0.81 12.03
C ASN A 76 -3.15 1.15 10.84
N PHE A 77 -1.92 1.61 11.12
CA PHE A 77 -0.92 1.91 10.11
C PHE A 77 -0.56 0.68 9.27
N ASN A 78 -0.40 -0.48 9.92
CA ASN A 78 -0.11 -1.76 9.27
C ASN A 78 -1.23 -2.22 8.31
N GLY A 79 -2.49 -2.00 8.71
CA GLY A 79 -3.66 -2.41 7.92
C GLY A 79 -4.00 -1.49 6.74
N GLU A 80 -3.86 -0.17 6.91
CA GLU A 80 -4.41 0.80 5.95
C GLU A 80 -3.35 1.50 5.08
N GLN A 81 -2.18 1.80 5.63
CA GLN A 81 -1.23 2.74 4.99
C GLN A 81 0.02 2.05 4.45
N TRP A 82 0.61 1.16 5.24
CA TRP A 82 1.88 0.50 4.91
C TRP A 82 1.95 -0.88 5.55
N THR A 83 2.26 -1.89 4.75
CA THR A 83 2.46 -3.26 5.24
C THR A 83 3.83 -3.37 5.89
N VAL A 84 3.85 -3.42 7.22
CA VAL A 84 5.04 -3.48 8.06
C VAL A 84 5.75 -4.82 7.85
N ARG A 85 7.04 -4.76 7.54
CA ARG A 85 7.87 -5.95 7.31
C ARG A 85 8.58 -6.36 8.60
N TYR A 86 8.61 -7.66 8.87
CA TYR A 86 9.30 -8.22 10.02
C TYR A 86 10.80 -8.41 9.71
N PRO A 87 11.72 -7.78 10.46
CA PRO A 87 13.16 -7.91 10.19
C PRO A 87 13.73 -9.20 10.78
N HIS A 88 14.66 -9.81 10.05
CA HIS A 88 15.53 -10.87 10.53
C HIS A 88 16.97 -10.35 10.55
N LEU A 89 17.60 -10.38 11.73
CA LEU A 89 18.99 -9.99 11.87
C LEU A 89 19.81 -11.26 12.07
N LYS A 90 20.81 -11.47 11.22
CA LYS A 90 21.78 -12.54 11.41
C LYS A 90 23.11 -11.93 11.86
N PRO A 91 23.79 -12.52 12.87
CA PRO A 91 25.16 -12.13 13.18
C PRO A 91 26.04 -12.40 11.96
N ILE A 92 26.94 -11.46 11.64
CA ILE A 92 27.98 -11.69 10.64
C ILE A 92 29.05 -12.54 11.33
N ASP A 93 29.12 -13.83 10.99
CA ASP A 93 30.22 -14.68 11.43
C ASP A 93 31.53 -14.11 10.88
N SER A 94 32.41 -13.68 11.79
CA SER A 94 33.75 -13.15 11.50
C SER A 94 34.71 -14.27 11.05
N SER A 95 34.39 -14.95 9.95
CA SER A 95 35.26 -15.95 9.31
C SER A 95 36.22 -15.33 8.28
N SER A 96 36.16 -14.01 8.04
CA SER A 96 37.17 -13.30 7.24
C SER A 96 38.21 -12.65 8.16
N GLN A 97 39.46 -13.09 8.00
CA GLN A 97 40.62 -12.61 8.73
C GLN A 97 40.75 -11.08 8.66
N GLY A 98 40.94 -10.43 9.82
CA GLY A 98 41.56 -9.11 9.92
C GLY A 98 40.79 -8.07 10.74
N SER A 99 41.23 -7.90 11.99
CA SER A 99 40.98 -6.82 12.97
C SER A 99 39.76 -6.95 13.90
N PRO A 100 39.99 -7.10 15.24
CA PRO A 100 38.92 -7.01 16.23
C PRO A 100 38.52 -5.54 16.39
N SER A 101 37.27 -5.18 16.08
CA SER A 101 36.77 -3.86 16.48
C SER A 101 36.58 -3.85 18.00
N THR A 102 37.55 -3.27 18.71
CA THR A 102 37.66 -3.11 20.17
C THR A 102 36.69 -2.05 20.74
N ARG A 103 35.41 -2.06 20.35
CA ARG A 103 34.37 -1.21 20.98
C ARG A 103 33.22 -2.07 21.52
N PRO A 104 33.02 -2.12 22.85
CA PRO A 104 31.85 -2.76 23.44
C PRO A 104 30.58 -2.04 22.97
N GLY A 105 29.60 -2.77 22.40
CA GLY A 105 28.26 -2.24 22.10
C GLY A 105 27.89 -1.98 20.63
N MET A 106 28.79 -2.23 19.66
CA MET A 106 28.46 -2.16 18.22
C MET A 106 28.55 -3.55 17.59
N SER A 107 27.41 -4.21 17.36
CA SER A 107 27.36 -5.48 16.63
C SER A 107 27.01 -5.21 15.17
N ARG A 108 27.92 -5.56 14.25
CA ARG A 108 27.58 -5.63 12.82
C ARG A 108 26.67 -6.83 12.58
N ARG A 109 25.53 -6.63 11.92
CA ARG A 109 24.56 -7.67 11.58
C ARG A 109 24.08 -7.49 10.14
N THR A 110 23.70 -8.59 9.49
CA THR A 110 22.98 -8.50 8.21
C THR A 110 21.49 -8.44 8.51
N LEU A 111 20.85 -7.36 8.10
CA LEU A 111 19.40 -7.23 8.10
C LEU A 111 18.86 -7.81 6.80
N THR A 112 18.00 -8.80 6.94
CA THR A 112 17.25 -9.45 5.87
C THR A 112 15.76 -9.38 6.22
N PHE A 113 14.90 -9.20 5.23
CA PHE A 113 13.46 -9.29 5.43
C PHE A 113 12.98 -10.69 5.09
N ALA A 114 11.92 -11.13 5.77
CA ALA A 114 11.32 -12.42 5.52
C ALA A 114 10.88 -12.58 4.05
N ASP A 115 10.39 -11.51 3.43
CA ASP A 115 9.84 -11.54 2.06
C ASP A 115 10.92 -11.60 0.96
N GLU A 116 12.13 -11.08 1.20
CA GLU A 116 13.22 -11.01 0.23
C GLU A 116 14.52 -11.55 0.84
N PRO A 117 14.66 -12.88 0.99
CA PRO A 117 15.83 -13.47 1.62
C PRO A 117 17.13 -13.25 0.81
N SER A 118 17.03 -12.88 -0.46
CA SER A 118 18.16 -12.59 -1.34
C SER A 118 18.75 -11.18 -1.16
N GLN A 119 17.99 -10.23 -0.58
CA GLN A 119 18.48 -8.87 -0.33
C GLN A 119 19.00 -8.76 1.10
N THR A 120 20.31 -8.91 1.27
CA THR A 120 20.99 -8.70 2.56
C THR A 120 21.51 -7.27 2.64
N THR A 121 21.27 -6.63 3.78
CA THR A 121 21.66 -5.24 3.99
C THR A 121 22.51 -5.17 5.25
N ASP A 122 23.73 -4.65 5.14
CA ASP A 122 24.64 -4.60 6.27
C ASP A 122 24.26 -3.43 7.18
N VAL A 123 23.91 -3.75 8.43
CA VAL A 123 23.41 -2.79 9.40
C VAL A 123 24.20 -2.92 10.69
N VAL A 124 24.51 -1.79 11.30
CA VAL A 124 25.09 -1.73 12.65
C VAL A 124 23.96 -1.61 13.65
N LEU A 125 23.85 -2.60 14.53
CA LEU A 125 23.01 -2.53 15.71
C LEU A 125 23.83 -1.93 16.84
N ASN A 126 23.41 -0.74 17.25
CA ASN A 126 23.88 -0.14 18.48
C ASN A 126 22.94 -0.61 19.58
N SER A 127 23.32 -1.71 20.24
CA SER A 127 22.76 -2.09 21.53
C SER A 127 23.69 -1.50 22.59
N THR A 128 23.45 -0.25 22.98
CA THR A 128 24.15 0.31 24.14
C THR A 128 23.46 -0.21 25.40
N PRO A 129 24.05 -1.12 26.20
CA PRO A 129 23.66 -1.25 27.59
C PRO A 129 24.07 0.07 28.25
N THR A 130 23.13 0.99 28.44
CA THR A 130 23.39 2.09 29.37
C THR A 130 23.61 1.48 30.74
N VAL A 131 24.31 2.22 31.63
CA VAL A 131 24.67 1.84 33.00
C VAL A 131 23.45 1.37 33.86
N ARG A 132 22.22 1.50 33.34
CA ARG A 132 20.94 1.21 34.01
C ARG A 132 20.04 0.16 33.34
N ARG A 133 20.58 -0.78 32.54
CA ARG A 133 19.79 -1.86 31.87
C ARG A 133 18.69 -1.33 30.93
N THR A 134 18.94 -0.26 30.18
CA THR A 134 18.01 0.19 29.14
C THR A 134 18.44 -0.39 27.79
N LEU A 135 17.54 -1.11 27.11
CA LEU A 135 17.77 -1.62 25.76
C LEU A 135 17.31 -0.54 24.77
N LYS A 136 18.22 0.34 24.34
CA LYS A 136 17.99 1.15 23.12
C LYS A 136 18.46 0.35 21.93
N ARG A 137 17.65 0.24 20.88
CA ARG A 137 17.99 -0.50 19.66
C ARG A 137 17.82 0.39 18.45
N SER A 138 18.90 1.08 18.08
CA SER A 138 18.97 1.80 16.82
C SER A 138 19.67 0.98 15.74
N LEU A 139 19.14 1.07 14.51
CA LEU A 139 19.66 0.43 13.30
C LEU A 139 20.20 1.52 12.38
N THR A 140 21.46 1.42 11.97
CA THR A 140 22.08 2.35 11.01
C THR A 140 22.82 1.59 9.92
N LEU A 141 22.75 2.08 8.67
CA LEU A 141 23.46 1.46 7.55
C LEU A 141 24.97 1.41 7.82
N ALA A 142 25.58 0.25 7.64
CA ALA A 142 27.03 0.12 7.80
C ALA A 142 27.75 0.90 6.67
N PRO A 143 28.83 1.64 6.98
CA PRO A 143 29.65 2.27 5.94
C PRO A 143 30.27 1.21 5.03
N SER A 144 30.19 1.41 3.71
CA SER A 144 30.76 0.51 2.71
C SER A 144 32.28 0.39 2.89
N ALA A 145 32.76 -0.83 3.11
CA ALA A 145 34.20 -1.10 3.10
C ALA A 145 34.76 -1.00 1.67
N PRO A 146 36.00 -0.53 1.46
CA PRO A 146 36.60 -0.47 0.14
C PRO A 146 36.75 -1.88 -0.46
N CYS A 147 36.13 -2.11 -1.61
CA CYS A 147 36.17 -3.38 -2.34
C CYS A 147 37.58 -3.67 -2.88
N THR A 148 38.24 -4.72 -2.37
CA THR A 148 39.28 -5.45 -3.12
C THR A 148 38.69 -6.75 -3.69
N PRO A 149 38.92 -7.09 -4.97
CA PRO A 149 38.38 -8.29 -5.57
C PRO A 149 39.17 -9.50 -5.08
N ILE A 150 38.51 -10.46 -4.41
CA ILE A 150 39.10 -11.76 -4.09
C ILE A 150 38.51 -12.80 -5.03
N THR A 151 39.40 -13.41 -5.80
CA THR A 151 39.14 -14.53 -6.70
C THR A 151 38.68 -15.76 -5.92
N THR A 152 37.56 -16.35 -6.35
CA THR A 152 36.96 -17.55 -5.76
C THR A 152 37.83 -18.78 -5.99
N VAL A 153 38.22 -19.47 -4.90
CA VAL A 153 38.64 -20.87 -4.93
C VAL A 153 37.65 -21.65 -4.07
N ASN A 154 36.99 -22.62 -4.69
CA ASN A 154 36.09 -23.56 -4.05
C ASN A 154 36.88 -24.53 -3.14
N SER A 155 36.43 -24.71 -1.91
CA SER A 155 36.69 -25.95 -1.15
C SER A 155 35.51 -26.26 -0.24
N THR A 156 35.09 -27.52 -0.33
CA THR A 156 33.91 -28.17 0.23
C THR A 156 34.14 -28.74 1.64
N VAL A 157 33.01 -28.89 2.34
CA VAL A 157 32.75 -29.75 3.53
C VAL A 157 33.22 -29.20 4.88
N GLU A 158 32.26 -28.86 5.75
CA GLU A 158 32.34 -29.09 7.20
C GLU A 158 30.94 -29.24 7.83
N GLU A 159 30.84 -30.21 8.76
CA GLU A 159 29.63 -30.69 9.44
C GLU A 159 29.00 -29.66 10.40
N PRO A 160 27.68 -29.75 10.69
CA PRO A 160 27.03 -28.80 11.58
C PRO A 160 27.37 -29.11 13.04
N LYS A 161 28.23 -28.30 13.66
CA LYS A 161 28.33 -28.20 15.12
C LYS A 161 27.10 -27.46 15.65
N ASN A 162 26.31 -28.16 16.46
CA ASN A 162 25.26 -27.59 17.30
C ASN A 162 25.85 -26.52 18.22
N ILE A 163 25.48 -25.26 18.00
CA ILE A 163 25.59 -24.18 18.98
C ILE A 163 24.22 -23.48 19.02
N ASP A 164 23.44 -23.84 20.04
CA ASP A 164 22.18 -23.19 20.45
C ASP A 164 22.46 -21.80 21.07
N GLU A 165 22.97 -20.85 20.28
CA GLU A 165 23.12 -19.44 20.69
C GLU A 165 22.49 -18.49 19.67
N ASN A 166 21.24 -18.74 19.28
CA ASN A 166 20.46 -17.75 18.54
C ASN A 166 19.66 -16.91 19.56
N GLU A 167 20.25 -15.84 20.08
CA GLU A 167 19.54 -14.81 20.83
C GLU A 167 18.39 -14.27 19.96
N ASP A 168 17.16 -14.65 20.29
CA ASP A 168 15.97 -14.11 19.64
C ASP A 168 15.90 -12.59 19.89
N ASP A 169 16.00 -11.80 18.82
CA ASP A 169 16.06 -10.34 18.94
C ASP A 169 14.78 -9.76 19.54
N PHE A 170 13.62 -10.05 18.98
CA PHE A 170 12.35 -9.60 19.57
C PHE A 170 12.11 -10.32 20.89
N SER A 171 11.57 -9.63 21.89
CA SER A 171 11.30 -10.19 23.21
C SER A 171 9.82 -10.55 23.38
N ILE A 172 8.93 -9.62 23.02
CA ILE A 172 7.48 -9.72 23.15
C ILE A 172 6.83 -9.94 21.79
N LEU A 173 7.24 -9.18 20.76
CA LEU A 173 6.68 -9.25 19.40
C LEU A 173 7.27 -10.41 18.58
N ARG A 174 7.39 -11.60 19.20
CA ARG A 174 7.85 -12.82 18.55
C ARG A 174 6.72 -13.47 17.76
N LEU A 175 6.97 -13.73 16.48
CA LEU A 175 6.04 -14.46 15.62
C LEU A 175 6.14 -15.96 15.89
N ASN A 176 5.33 -16.48 16.81
CA ASN A 176 5.18 -17.94 16.97
C ASN A 176 4.11 -18.46 16.01
N LEU A 177 4.54 -19.21 14.99
CA LEU A 177 3.65 -20.03 14.18
C LEU A 177 3.20 -21.22 15.03
N ASN A 178 1.92 -21.27 15.38
CA ASN A 178 1.35 -22.37 16.18
C ASN A 178 1.11 -23.59 15.26
N MET A 179 2.18 -24.17 14.74
CA MET A 179 2.17 -25.42 13.99
C MET A 179 2.73 -26.49 14.91
N GLY A 180 1.89 -27.42 15.37
CA GLY A 180 2.26 -28.44 16.36
C GLY A 180 3.57 -29.18 16.01
N ALA A 181 4.30 -29.61 17.05
CA ALA A 181 5.50 -30.47 17.06
C ALA A 181 6.64 -30.21 16.03
N ALA A 182 6.58 -29.15 15.22
CA ALA A 182 7.59 -28.85 14.21
C ALA A 182 8.55 -27.76 14.70
N ARG A 183 9.76 -28.16 15.12
CA ARG A 183 10.86 -27.28 15.55
C ARG A 183 11.46 -26.40 14.43
N HIS A 184 10.88 -26.40 13.22
CA HIS A 184 11.40 -25.70 12.03
C HIS A 184 10.58 -24.48 11.57
N ALA A 185 9.69 -23.95 12.42
CA ALA A 185 8.85 -22.79 12.09
C ALA A 185 9.63 -21.57 11.56
N LYS A 186 10.86 -21.31 12.04
CA LYS A 186 11.66 -20.13 11.68
C LYS A 186 12.07 -20.10 10.20
N GLY A 187 12.40 -21.24 9.60
CA GLY A 187 12.76 -21.31 8.18
C GLY A 187 11.58 -21.13 7.24
N LEU A 188 10.35 -21.32 7.74
CA LEU A 188 9.12 -21.13 6.96
C LEU A 188 8.65 -19.67 6.97
N ILE A 189 9.00 -18.88 8.00
CA ILE A 189 8.64 -17.45 8.06
C ILE A 189 9.21 -16.69 6.86
N SER A 190 10.44 -17.01 6.42
CA SER A 190 11.06 -16.41 5.23
C SER A 190 10.48 -16.89 3.89
N HIS A 191 9.50 -17.80 3.92
CA HIS A 191 8.78 -18.26 2.72
C HIS A 191 7.31 -17.82 2.74
N LEU A 192 6.87 -17.13 3.79
CA LEU A 192 5.52 -16.59 3.86
C LEU A 192 5.43 -15.28 3.07
N GLU A 193 4.27 -15.07 2.43
CA GLU A 193 3.97 -13.82 1.73
C GLU A 193 3.84 -12.64 2.72
N LYS A 194 4.16 -11.43 2.23
CA LYS A 194 4.11 -10.16 2.99
C LYS A 194 2.81 -9.97 3.78
N SER A 195 1.67 -10.28 3.16
CA SER A 195 0.33 -10.15 3.76
C SER A 195 0.12 -11.11 4.94
N SER A 196 0.69 -12.31 4.88
CA SER A 196 0.55 -13.33 5.92
C SER A 196 1.36 -12.96 7.16
N ILE A 197 2.58 -12.44 6.98
CA ILE A 197 3.43 -11.98 8.08
C ILE A 197 2.80 -10.77 8.78
N SER A 198 2.25 -9.84 8.00
CA SER A 198 1.48 -8.71 8.52
C SER A 198 0.31 -9.15 9.41
N ALA A 199 -0.47 -10.15 8.97
CA ALA A 199 -1.60 -10.66 9.75
C ALA A 199 -1.16 -11.37 11.06
N LEU A 200 -0.02 -12.08 11.02
CA LEU A 200 0.56 -12.69 12.23
C LEU A 200 1.04 -11.64 13.23
N LEU A 201 1.64 -10.55 12.72
CA LEU A 201 2.05 -9.41 13.53
C LEU A 201 0.84 -8.71 14.15
N ASP A 202 -0.23 -8.49 13.40
CA ASP A 202 -1.48 -7.91 13.92
C ASP A 202 -2.08 -8.75 15.05
N THR A 203 -2.05 -10.07 14.91
CA THR A 203 -2.51 -10.99 15.96
C THR A 203 -1.67 -10.85 17.24
N ARG A 204 -0.36 -10.68 17.11
CA ARG A 204 0.56 -10.47 18.24
C ARG A 204 0.40 -9.09 18.88
N ILE A 205 0.18 -8.05 18.08
CA ILE A 205 -0.11 -6.70 18.59
C ILE A 205 -1.43 -6.72 19.36
N SER A 206 -2.47 -7.37 18.84
CA SER A 206 -3.74 -7.54 19.55
C SER A 206 -3.58 -8.24 20.90
N ALA A 207 -2.83 -9.35 20.96
CA ALA A 207 -2.55 -10.02 22.22
C ALA A 207 -1.75 -9.14 23.21
N SER A 208 -0.86 -8.29 22.70
CA SER A 208 -0.09 -7.34 23.52
C SER A 208 -0.96 -6.20 24.06
N LEU A 209 -1.92 -5.70 23.26
CA LEU A 209 -2.94 -4.74 23.70
C LEU A 209 -3.76 -5.33 24.84
N ASP A 210 -4.25 -6.57 24.69
CA ASP A 210 -5.01 -7.26 25.74
C ASP A 210 -4.16 -7.39 27.01
N HIS A 211 -2.90 -7.80 26.90
CA HIS A 211 -2.01 -7.91 28.06
C HIS A 211 -1.77 -6.56 28.77
N LEU A 212 -1.59 -5.46 28.03
CA LEU A 212 -1.45 -4.13 28.61
C LEU A 212 -2.71 -3.71 29.39
N THR A 213 -3.92 -4.02 28.90
CA THR A 213 -5.15 -3.73 29.65
C THR A 213 -5.26 -4.53 30.95
N HIS A 214 -4.76 -5.77 30.98
CA HIS A 214 -4.70 -6.55 32.22
C HIS A 214 -3.66 -6.00 33.19
N LEU A 215 -2.49 -5.58 32.70
CA LEU A 215 -1.47 -4.92 33.52
C LEU A 215 -1.99 -3.61 34.11
N GLN A 216 -2.76 -2.82 33.34
CA GLN A 216 -3.38 -1.60 33.82
C GLN A 216 -4.33 -1.88 34.99
N LYS A 217 -5.23 -2.88 34.86
CA LYS A 217 -6.11 -3.31 35.96
C LYS A 217 -5.33 -3.74 37.20
N ARG A 218 -4.23 -4.47 37.01
CA ARG A 218 -3.35 -4.94 38.10
C ARG A 218 -2.63 -3.81 38.84
N ILE A 219 -2.31 -2.70 38.16
CA ILE A 219 -1.65 -1.53 38.77
C ILE A 219 -2.63 -0.71 39.61
N PHE A 220 -3.89 -0.64 39.19
CA PHE A 220 -4.96 0.07 39.90
C PHE A 220 -5.61 -0.73 41.03
N ASP A 221 -5.39 -2.05 41.09
CA ASP A 221 -5.73 -2.83 42.27
C ASP A 221 -5.08 -2.17 43.50
N ALA A 222 -5.89 -1.86 44.52
CA ALA A 222 -5.51 -1.19 45.76
C ALA A 222 -5.31 -2.16 46.93
N GLN A 223 -5.69 -3.44 46.79
CA GLN A 223 -5.63 -4.43 47.86
C GLN A 223 -4.23 -5.02 48.00
N SER A 224 -3.70 -5.09 49.22
CA SER A 224 -2.45 -5.77 49.57
C SER A 224 -2.73 -6.78 50.67
N ARG A 225 -2.46 -8.05 50.42
CA ARG A 225 -2.64 -9.11 51.43
C ARG A 225 -1.36 -9.33 52.21
N VAL A 226 -1.45 -9.26 53.53
CA VAL A 226 -0.35 -9.49 54.47
C VAL A 226 -0.62 -10.76 55.26
N LEU A 227 0.24 -11.75 55.08
CA LEU A 227 0.13 -13.03 55.77
C LEU A 227 0.88 -13.00 57.10
N VAL A 228 0.17 -13.16 58.21
CA VAL A 228 0.74 -13.29 59.55
C VAL A 228 0.87 -14.77 59.91
N THR A 229 2.10 -15.24 60.12
CA THR A 229 2.38 -16.65 60.41
C THR A 229 3.49 -16.79 61.45
N GLY A 230 3.73 -18.01 61.93
CA GLY A 230 4.67 -18.29 63.02
C GLY A 230 4.26 -19.49 63.86
N ASP A 231 5.13 -19.85 64.80
CA ASP A 231 4.94 -21.01 65.66
C ASP A 231 3.67 -20.92 66.52
N LEU A 232 3.20 -22.08 67.00
CA LEU A 232 2.15 -22.14 68.02
C LEU A 232 2.55 -21.29 69.23
N ASN A 233 1.58 -20.54 69.77
CA ASN A 233 1.77 -19.68 70.93
C ASN A 233 2.85 -18.59 70.79
N ALA A 234 3.24 -18.22 69.56
CA ALA A 234 4.15 -17.08 69.33
C ALA A 234 3.51 -15.70 69.61
N GLY A 235 2.19 -15.64 69.79
CA GLY A 235 1.44 -14.40 69.99
C GLY A 235 0.99 -13.74 68.67
N LYS A 236 0.62 -14.54 67.66
CA LYS A 236 0.13 -14.08 66.36
C LYS A 236 -1.19 -13.32 66.46
N SER A 237 -2.22 -13.95 67.02
CA SER A 237 -3.54 -13.37 67.17
C SER A 237 -3.52 -12.16 68.12
N THR A 238 -2.65 -12.17 69.15
CA THR A 238 -2.38 -10.99 70.00
C THR A 238 -1.74 -9.83 69.22
N LEU A 239 -0.82 -10.12 68.30
CA LEU A 239 -0.23 -9.10 67.41
C LEU A 239 -1.27 -8.51 66.46
N ILE A 240 -2.16 -9.34 65.91
CA ILE A 240 -3.23 -8.88 65.00
C ILE A 240 -4.19 -7.95 65.75
N ASN A 241 -4.65 -8.34 66.95
CA ASN A 241 -5.51 -7.47 67.77
C ASN A 241 -4.83 -6.13 68.08
N ALA A 242 -3.53 -6.15 68.40
CA ALA A 242 -2.75 -4.93 68.62
C ALA A 242 -2.64 -4.05 67.35
N LEU A 243 -2.45 -4.64 66.17
CA LEU A 243 -2.40 -3.93 64.88
C LEU A 243 -3.77 -3.35 64.47
N LEU A 244 -4.86 -4.04 64.81
CA LEU A 244 -6.23 -3.61 64.56
C LEU A 244 -6.74 -2.59 65.57
N ARG A 245 -6.02 -2.39 66.68
CA ARG A 245 -6.38 -1.49 67.80
C ARG A 245 -7.79 -1.78 68.34
N ARG A 246 -8.14 -3.05 68.40
CA ARG A 246 -9.41 -3.54 68.97
C ARG A 246 -9.16 -4.71 69.90
N ASP A 247 -9.81 -4.67 71.03
CA ASP A 247 -9.81 -5.78 71.98
C ASP A 247 -10.72 -6.90 71.47
N GLU A 248 -10.25 -8.14 71.59
CA GLU A 248 -11.04 -9.36 71.39
C GLU A 248 -11.59 -9.63 69.97
N VAL A 249 -10.93 -9.14 68.91
CA VAL A 249 -11.29 -9.52 67.52
C VAL A 249 -10.91 -10.98 67.24
N MET A 250 -9.62 -11.29 67.33
CA MET A 250 -9.12 -12.67 67.17
C MET A 250 -9.01 -13.33 68.55
N PRO A 251 -9.39 -14.61 68.68
CA PRO A 251 -9.37 -15.31 69.95
C PRO A 251 -7.92 -15.52 70.44
N THR A 252 -7.66 -15.18 71.71
CA THR A 252 -6.34 -15.32 72.33
C THR A 252 -6.42 -16.20 73.57
N ASP A 253 -5.84 -17.40 73.52
CA ASP A 253 -5.68 -18.31 74.66
C ASP A 253 -4.30 -19.00 74.61
N GLN A 254 -3.94 -19.70 75.68
CA GLN A 254 -2.73 -20.52 75.77
C GLN A 254 -2.86 -21.86 75.02
N GLN A 255 -4.08 -22.29 74.72
CA GLN A 255 -4.34 -23.46 73.90
C GLN A 255 -4.27 -23.11 72.40
N PRO A 256 -3.90 -24.06 71.52
CA PRO A 256 -3.88 -23.82 70.08
C PRO A 256 -5.31 -23.66 69.54
N LEU A 257 -5.68 -22.41 69.22
CA LEU A 257 -7.04 -22.05 68.79
C LEU A 257 -7.19 -21.84 67.27
N THR A 258 -6.12 -21.61 66.52
CA THR A 258 -6.22 -21.26 65.09
C THR A 258 -5.81 -22.43 64.18
N THR A 259 -6.80 -23.17 63.66
CA THR A 259 -6.64 -24.22 62.64
C THR A 259 -6.97 -23.75 61.22
N ARG A 260 -7.65 -22.60 61.09
CA ARG A 260 -8.24 -22.07 59.85
C ARG A 260 -7.64 -20.73 59.45
N PHE A 261 -7.66 -20.40 58.15
CA PHE A 261 -7.25 -19.07 57.66
C PHE A 261 -8.38 -18.05 57.84
N VAL A 262 -8.05 -16.92 58.45
CA VAL A 262 -8.97 -15.80 58.66
C VAL A 262 -8.37 -14.55 58.01
N GLU A 263 -9.05 -14.00 57.01
CA GLU A 263 -8.69 -12.73 56.37
C GLU A 263 -9.52 -11.59 56.99
N VAL A 264 -8.85 -10.62 57.59
CA VAL A 264 -9.46 -9.42 58.17
C VAL A 264 -9.34 -8.27 57.19
N VAL A 265 -10.46 -7.62 56.90
CA VAL A 265 -10.62 -6.59 55.87
C VAL A 265 -11.40 -5.40 56.43
N SER A 266 -11.16 -4.20 55.88
CA SER A 266 -11.94 -3.01 56.23
C SER A 266 -13.39 -3.14 55.75
N ALA A 267 -14.34 -2.76 56.60
CA ALA A 267 -15.78 -2.76 56.30
C ALA A 267 -16.15 -1.85 55.12
N LYS A 268 -15.26 -0.91 54.72
CA LYS A 268 -15.45 -0.06 53.53
C LYS A 268 -15.62 -0.86 52.24
N GLU A 269 -15.02 -2.04 52.15
CA GLU A 269 -15.18 -2.94 51.00
C GLU A 269 -16.58 -3.59 50.94
N ASN A 270 -17.36 -3.50 52.02
CA ASN A 270 -18.66 -4.13 52.18
C ASN A 270 -19.71 -3.13 52.66
N GLU A 271 -19.79 -1.96 52.01
CA GLU A 271 -20.77 -0.91 52.30
C GLU A 271 -20.78 -0.44 53.78
N ASP A 272 -19.62 -0.45 54.44
CA ASP A 272 -19.46 -0.16 55.87
C ASP A 272 -20.29 -1.07 56.80
N LYS A 273 -20.48 -2.34 56.42
CA LYS A 273 -21.11 -3.38 57.27
C LYS A 273 -20.07 -4.29 57.92
N GLU A 274 -20.26 -4.58 59.21
CA GLU A 274 -19.44 -5.54 59.95
C GLU A 274 -20.12 -6.91 59.91
N GLU A 275 -19.54 -7.86 59.20
CA GLU A 275 -20.03 -9.23 59.07
C GLU A 275 -18.91 -10.20 58.66
N ILE A 276 -19.15 -11.50 58.83
CA ILE A 276 -18.24 -12.59 58.46
C ILE A 276 -18.77 -13.25 57.19
N HIS A 277 -17.95 -13.31 56.14
CA HIS A 277 -18.22 -14.06 54.93
C HIS A 277 -17.48 -15.42 54.99
N ILE A 278 -18.26 -16.50 55.01
CA ILE A 278 -17.75 -17.86 54.92
C ILE A 278 -17.60 -18.23 53.43
N LEU A 279 -16.37 -18.44 52.98
CA LEU A 279 -16.03 -18.61 51.57
C LEU A 279 -16.24 -20.07 51.13
N LYS A 280 -17.25 -20.36 50.30
CA LYS A 280 -17.44 -21.73 49.74
C LYS A 280 -16.26 -22.13 48.84
N HIS A 281 -15.82 -21.21 48.00
CA HIS A 281 -14.64 -21.33 47.15
C HIS A 281 -13.89 -19.99 47.13
N ALA A 282 -12.65 -19.96 47.61
CA ALA A 282 -11.87 -18.71 47.71
C ALA A 282 -11.64 -18.03 46.35
N ASP A 283 -11.44 -18.81 45.27
CA ASP A 283 -11.05 -18.29 43.94
C ASP A 283 -12.17 -17.60 43.15
N LYS A 284 -13.43 -17.71 43.60
CA LYS A 284 -14.62 -17.15 42.90
C LYS A 284 -15.37 -16.10 43.73
N TYR A 285 -14.77 -15.65 44.82
CA TYR A 285 -15.43 -14.74 45.74
C TYR A 285 -15.56 -13.34 45.13
N ASP A 286 -16.78 -12.81 45.17
CA ASP A 286 -17.07 -11.41 44.83
C ASP A 286 -17.99 -10.84 45.92
N PRO A 287 -17.62 -9.75 46.62
CA PRO A 287 -18.48 -9.09 47.61
C PRO A 287 -19.84 -8.67 47.05
N SER A 288 -19.94 -8.45 45.73
CA SER A 288 -21.19 -8.07 45.07
C SER A 288 -22.11 -9.26 44.72
N ASP A 289 -21.61 -10.50 44.80
CA ASP A 289 -22.35 -11.72 44.48
C ASP A 289 -22.59 -12.57 45.73
N GLU A 290 -23.78 -12.40 46.33
CA GLU A 290 -24.26 -13.13 47.51
C GLU A 290 -24.28 -14.66 47.33
N SER A 291 -24.25 -15.18 46.10
CA SER A 291 -24.25 -16.65 45.87
C SER A 291 -22.94 -17.31 46.29
N THR A 292 -21.84 -16.54 46.32
CA THR A 292 -20.47 -17.01 46.51
C THR A 292 -20.12 -17.24 47.99
N TYR A 293 -20.86 -16.62 48.93
CA TYR A 293 -20.59 -16.67 50.36
C TYR A 293 -21.84 -16.97 51.21
N SER A 294 -21.64 -17.11 52.52
CA SER A 294 -22.70 -17.06 53.53
C SER A 294 -22.27 -16.12 54.66
N THR A 295 -23.21 -15.31 55.14
CA THR A 295 -22.98 -14.25 56.13
C THR A 295 -23.25 -14.72 57.55
N GLU A 296 -22.38 -14.36 58.49
CA GLU A 296 -22.55 -14.56 59.92
C GLU A 296 -22.13 -13.30 60.71
N ASP A 297 -22.60 -13.17 61.95
CA ASP A 297 -22.28 -12.01 62.80
C ASP A 297 -20.87 -12.12 63.40
N VAL A 298 -20.19 -10.97 63.57
CA VAL A 298 -18.81 -10.89 64.09
C VAL A 298 -18.69 -11.52 65.48
N SER A 299 -19.74 -11.41 66.31
CA SER A 299 -19.81 -11.99 67.65
C SER A 299 -19.60 -13.52 67.68
N LYS A 300 -19.92 -14.22 66.59
CA LYS A 300 -19.78 -15.68 66.49
C LYS A 300 -18.39 -16.13 66.06
N LEU A 301 -17.48 -15.21 65.72
CA LEU A 301 -16.13 -15.54 65.27
C LEU A 301 -15.37 -16.38 66.31
N TYR A 302 -15.55 -16.06 67.59
CA TYR A 302 -14.91 -16.79 68.69
C TYR A 302 -15.36 -18.26 68.73
N GLU A 303 -16.67 -18.52 68.62
CA GLU A 303 -17.23 -19.88 68.62
C GLU A 303 -16.73 -20.69 67.41
N MET A 304 -16.76 -20.09 66.21
CA MET A 304 -16.34 -20.75 64.97
C MET A 304 -14.86 -21.14 64.91
N LEU A 305 -14.00 -20.43 65.65
CA LEU A 305 -12.57 -20.75 65.71
C LEU A 305 -12.23 -21.76 66.80
N VAL A 306 -13.05 -21.84 67.86
CA VAL A 306 -12.84 -22.74 69.01
C VAL A 306 -13.43 -24.13 68.78
N ASP A 307 -14.46 -24.25 67.94
CA ASP A 307 -15.13 -25.52 67.68
C ASP A 307 -14.19 -26.58 67.09
N ALA A 308 -13.98 -27.64 67.86
CA ALA A 308 -12.92 -28.65 67.66
C ALA A 308 -13.17 -29.64 66.50
N GLU A 309 -14.25 -29.47 65.72
CA GLU A 309 -14.57 -30.33 64.56
C GLU A 309 -14.00 -29.78 63.24
N ASP A 310 -13.44 -28.56 63.23
CA ASP A 310 -12.90 -27.91 62.04
C ASP A 310 -11.44 -28.32 61.75
N ASP A 311 -11.28 -29.23 60.78
CA ASP A 311 -9.99 -29.56 60.15
C ASP A 311 -9.43 -28.38 59.32
N ALA A 312 -8.14 -28.44 58.95
CA ALA A 312 -7.49 -27.51 58.01
C ALA A 312 -8.11 -27.50 56.58
N SER A 313 -9.13 -28.34 56.34
CA SER A 313 -9.94 -28.38 55.12
C SER A 313 -11.21 -27.51 55.19
N SER A 314 -11.46 -26.84 56.32
CA SER A 314 -12.58 -25.93 56.50
C SER A 314 -12.44 -24.67 55.59
N PRO A 315 -13.56 -24.09 55.10
CA PRO A 315 -13.52 -23.00 54.12
C PRO A 315 -12.89 -21.72 54.69
N SER A 316 -12.04 -20.96 54.00
CA SER A 316 -11.48 -19.72 54.60
C SER A 316 -12.57 -18.71 55.06
N LEU A 317 -12.27 -17.93 56.10
CA LEU A 317 -13.17 -16.89 56.62
C LEU A 317 -12.66 -15.50 56.20
N ARG A 318 -13.56 -14.62 55.76
CA ARG A 318 -13.26 -13.19 55.51
C ARG A 318 -14.11 -12.35 56.44
N VAL A 319 -13.48 -11.57 57.31
CA VAL A 319 -14.13 -10.78 58.38
C VAL A 319 -14.03 -9.31 58.02
N PHE A 320 -15.18 -8.64 57.91
CA PHE A 320 -15.27 -7.20 57.67
C PHE A 320 -15.41 -6.46 58.99
N LEU A 321 -14.48 -5.55 59.27
CA LEU A 321 -14.45 -4.76 60.50
C LEU A 321 -14.40 -3.28 60.19
N LYS A 322 -15.16 -2.47 60.94
CA LYS A 322 -15.01 -1.02 60.88
C LYS A 322 -13.68 -0.63 61.50
N GLU A 323 -13.11 0.46 61.02
CA GLU A 323 -11.93 1.05 61.64
C GLU A 323 -12.31 1.65 63.02
N ALA A 324 -11.35 1.72 63.95
CA ALA A 324 -11.52 2.48 65.18
C ALA A 324 -11.59 4.00 64.87
N ASP A 325 -12.25 4.78 65.74
CA ASP A 325 -12.57 6.19 65.51
C ASP A 325 -11.35 7.04 65.06
N ALA A 326 -11.59 7.92 64.06
CA ALA A 326 -10.60 8.78 63.40
C ALA A 326 -9.93 9.86 64.29
N ASN A 327 -10.23 9.88 65.60
CA ASN A 327 -9.68 10.84 66.57
C ASN A 327 -8.35 10.40 67.21
N MET A 328 -7.82 9.22 66.86
CA MET A 328 -6.49 8.78 67.30
C MET A 328 -5.37 9.27 66.35
N ALA A 329 -4.23 9.65 66.92
CA ALA A 329 -3.10 10.26 66.20
C ALA A 329 -2.46 9.38 65.10
N ASN A 330 -2.79 8.08 65.08
CA ASN A 330 -2.31 7.09 64.12
C ASN A 330 -3.51 6.31 63.54
N PRO A 331 -3.76 6.38 62.22
CA PRO A 331 -4.85 5.63 61.58
C PRO A 331 -4.59 4.12 61.66
N SER A 332 -5.66 3.31 61.55
CA SER A 332 -5.56 1.84 61.45
C SER A 332 -4.67 1.40 60.28
N ILE A 333 -3.97 0.27 60.40
CA ILE A 333 -3.14 -0.28 59.32
C ILE A 333 -3.96 -0.71 58.09
N LEU A 334 -5.26 -0.95 58.26
CA LEU A 334 -6.15 -1.48 57.22
C LEU A 334 -6.35 -0.51 56.05
N HIS A 335 -6.30 0.80 56.30
CA HIS A 335 -6.52 1.80 55.26
C HIS A 335 -5.49 2.93 55.36
N ASN A 336 -4.64 3.04 54.35
CA ASN A 336 -3.60 4.07 54.29
C ASN A 336 -3.92 5.17 53.27
N GLY A 337 -5.18 5.32 52.86
CA GLY A 337 -5.65 6.26 51.83
C GLY A 337 -5.20 5.91 50.39
N VAL A 338 -4.08 5.21 50.23
CA VAL A 338 -3.46 4.83 48.96
C VAL A 338 -3.53 3.32 48.70
N VAL A 339 -3.41 2.52 49.76
CA VAL A 339 -3.41 1.06 49.74
C VAL A 339 -4.28 0.54 50.87
N ASP A 340 -5.11 -0.45 50.54
CA ASP A 340 -5.91 -1.22 51.49
C ASP A 340 -5.12 -2.47 51.88
N ILE A 341 -4.88 -2.65 53.18
CA ILE A 341 -4.12 -3.78 53.71
C ILE A 341 -5.11 -4.76 54.32
N SER A 342 -5.18 -5.99 53.79
CA SER A 342 -5.86 -7.10 54.46
C SER A 342 -4.86 -7.93 55.27
N LEU A 343 -5.24 -8.26 56.50
CA LEU A 343 -4.40 -9.06 57.40
C LEU A 343 -4.93 -10.49 57.44
N ILE A 344 -4.08 -11.47 57.17
CA ILE A 344 -4.47 -12.89 57.18
C ILE A 344 -3.81 -13.57 58.38
N ASP A 345 -4.60 -14.04 59.34
CA ASP A 345 -4.10 -14.93 60.39
C ASP A 345 -3.96 -16.35 59.84
N ALA A 346 -2.74 -16.87 59.84
CA ALA A 346 -2.45 -18.23 59.43
C ALA A 346 -2.46 -19.18 60.64
N PRO A 347 -2.87 -20.44 60.45
CA PRO A 347 -2.76 -21.44 61.50
C PRO A 347 -1.31 -21.60 61.96
N GLY A 348 -1.12 -21.91 63.24
CA GLY A 348 0.22 -22.10 63.79
C GLY A 348 1.00 -23.22 63.11
N LEU A 349 2.30 -23.03 62.98
CA LEU A 349 3.18 -23.97 62.27
C LEU A 349 3.33 -25.28 63.06
N ASN A 350 2.70 -26.33 62.53
CA ASN A 350 2.78 -27.72 62.96
C ASN A 350 3.28 -28.58 61.78
N ARG A 351 3.68 -29.82 62.06
CA ARG A 351 4.23 -30.74 61.05
C ARG A 351 3.33 -30.90 59.80
N ASP A 352 2.02 -30.79 59.97
CA ASP A 352 1.03 -30.96 58.89
C ASP A 352 0.60 -29.62 58.23
N SER A 353 0.80 -28.47 58.90
CA SER A 353 0.37 -27.14 58.39
C SER A 353 1.47 -26.35 57.67
N ILE A 354 2.76 -26.68 57.85
CA ILE A 354 3.89 -25.96 57.22
C ILE A 354 3.73 -25.88 55.70
N LYS A 355 3.40 -27.00 55.04
CA LYS A 355 3.28 -27.06 53.58
C LYS A 355 2.12 -26.21 53.09
N THR A 356 0.98 -26.27 53.77
CA THR A 356 -0.22 -25.51 53.40
C THR A 356 0.03 -24.01 53.51
N THR A 357 0.60 -23.57 54.64
CA THR A 357 0.92 -22.15 54.86
C THR A 357 2.04 -21.66 53.94
N ALA A 358 3.05 -22.49 53.64
CA ALA A 358 4.10 -22.15 52.68
C ALA A 358 3.55 -22.05 51.26
N ASN A 359 2.65 -22.95 50.84
CA ASN A 359 2.01 -22.88 49.53
C ASN A 359 1.14 -21.62 49.40
N PHE A 360 0.40 -21.27 50.45
CA PHE A 360 -0.41 -20.06 50.51
C PHE A 360 0.47 -18.80 50.37
N ALA A 361 1.59 -18.74 51.11
CA ALA A 361 2.58 -17.65 51.03
C ALA A 361 3.19 -17.43 49.63
N ARG A 362 3.13 -18.43 48.73
CA ARG A 362 3.63 -18.32 47.34
C ARG A 362 2.63 -17.66 46.40
N GLN A 363 1.38 -17.47 46.79
CA GLN A 363 0.40 -16.79 45.95
C GLN A 363 0.86 -15.37 45.61
N GLU A 364 0.58 -14.92 44.38
CA GLU A 364 0.98 -13.59 43.89
C GLU A 364 0.28 -12.46 44.64
N GLU A 365 -0.92 -12.73 45.18
CA GLU A 365 -1.75 -11.75 45.89
C GLU A 365 -1.19 -11.39 47.27
N ILE A 366 -0.34 -12.25 47.86
CA ILE A 366 0.30 -11.99 49.15
C ILE A 366 1.57 -11.19 48.92
N ASP A 367 1.52 -9.91 49.28
CA ASP A 367 2.64 -8.99 49.11
C ASP A 367 3.69 -9.19 50.21
N VAL A 368 3.26 -9.40 51.46
CA VAL A 368 4.17 -9.48 52.62
C VAL A 368 3.85 -10.67 53.51
N VAL A 369 4.89 -11.34 53.99
CA VAL A 369 4.80 -12.38 55.02
C VAL A 369 5.42 -11.87 56.32
N VAL A 370 4.59 -11.72 57.35
CA VAL A 370 4.97 -11.37 58.71
C VAL A 370 5.16 -12.65 59.52
N PHE A 371 6.39 -12.91 59.94
CA PHE A 371 6.76 -14.08 60.72
C PHE A 371 6.94 -13.71 62.19
N VAL A 372 6.03 -14.19 63.05
CA VAL A 372 6.03 -13.94 64.49
C VAL A 372 6.83 -15.03 65.22
N VAL A 373 7.82 -14.59 66.00
CA VAL A 373 8.70 -15.44 66.80
C VAL A 373 8.52 -15.08 68.26
N SER A 374 8.39 -16.08 69.13
CA SER A 374 8.46 -15.82 70.57
C SER A 374 9.92 -15.63 71.01
N ALA A 375 10.22 -14.51 71.66
CA ALA A 375 11.55 -14.22 72.22
C ALA A 375 12.01 -15.29 73.22
N ALA A 376 11.07 -15.93 73.93
CA ALA A 376 11.36 -16.99 74.88
C ALA A 376 11.79 -18.31 74.19
N ASN A 377 11.10 -18.67 73.10
CA ASN A 377 11.25 -19.98 72.46
C ASN A 377 12.26 -19.99 71.30
N HIS A 378 12.75 -18.83 70.83
CA HIS A 378 13.60 -18.69 69.65
C HIS A 378 12.98 -19.33 68.38
N PHE A 379 13.73 -19.51 67.29
CA PHE A 379 13.23 -20.20 66.09
C PHE A 379 13.20 -21.73 66.28
N THR A 380 12.00 -22.32 66.22
CA THR A 380 11.83 -23.79 66.21
C THR A 380 12.27 -24.41 64.87
N LEU A 381 12.32 -25.74 64.79
CA LEU A 381 12.62 -26.44 63.53
C LEU A 381 11.55 -26.18 62.46
N SER A 382 10.27 -26.18 62.84
CA SER A 382 9.14 -25.87 61.96
C SER A 382 9.26 -24.45 61.39
N ALA A 383 9.59 -23.47 62.23
CA ALA A 383 9.83 -22.10 61.82
C ALA A 383 10.98 -21.99 60.81
N LYS A 384 12.10 -22.69 61.07
CA LYS A 384 13.27 -22.69 60.18
C LYS A 384 12.94 -23.28 58.80
N GLU A 385 12.20 -24.39 58.77
CA GLU A 385 11.78 -25.03 57.52
C GLU A 385 10.83 -24.13 56.71
N PHE A 386 9.87 -23.47 57.37
CA PHE A 386 9.00 -22.49 56.73
C PHE A 386 9.77 -21.32 56.14
N ILE A 387 10.67 -20.68 56.92
CA ILE A 387 11.47 -19.54 56.46
C ILE A 387 12.38 -19.94 55.30
N TRP A 388 12.96 -21.13 55.34
CA TRP A 388 13.77 -21.65 54.23
C TRP A 388 12.93 -21.81 52.95
N GLN A 389 11.75 -22.42 53.06
CA GLN A 389 10.87 -22.63 51.90
C GLN A 389 10.28 -21.31 51.37
N ALA A 390 9.82 -20.42 52.24
CA ALA A 390 9.22 -19.15 51.88
C ALA A 390 10.26 -18.12 51.40
N GLY A 391 11.46 -18.12 51.99
CA GLY A 391 12.55 -17.20 51.65
C GLY A 391 13.17 -17.42 50.27
N HIS A 392 13.00 -18.62 49.69
CA HIS A 392 13.37 -18.86 48.29
C HIS A 392 12.41 -18.17 47.30
N GLU A 393 11.13 -18.05 47.64
CA GLU A 393 10.12 -17.44 46.77
C GLU A 393 10.03 -15.92 46.99
N LYS A 394 9.86 -15.53 48.26
CA LYS A 394 9.77 -14.12 48.67
C LYS A 394 11.13 -13.70 49.20
N ALA A 395 11.77 -12.79 48.47
CA ALA A 395 13.15 -12.35 48.76
C ALA A 395 13.32 -11.69 50.15
N HIS A 396 12.26 -11.13 50.73
CA HIS A 396 12.27 -10.45 52.02
C HIS A 396 11.09 -10.90 52.87
N LEU A 397 11.37 -11.35 54.09
CA LEU A 397 10.40 -11.70 55.12
C LEU A 397 10.44 -10.64 56.23
N PHE A 398 9.29 -10.31 56.81
CA PHE A 398 9.17 -9.34 57.89
C PHE A 398 9.06 -10.08 59.23
N ILE A 399 10.02 -9.92 60.14
CA ILE A 399 10.15 -10.77 61.34
C ILE A 399 9.83 -9.96 62.60
N VAL A 400 8.88 -10.46 63.38
CA VAL A 400 8.42 -9.83 64.62
C VAL A 400 8.74 -10.73 65.80
N VAL A 401 9.66 -10.29 66.66
CA VAL A 401 10.05 -10.99 67.88
C VAL A 401 9.19 -10.48 69.04
N ASN A 402 8.17 -11.24 69.40
CA ASN A 402 7.18 -10.90 70.43
C ASN A 402 7.58 -11.42 71.82
N ARG A 403 6.96 -10.91 72.89
CA ARG A 403 7.26 -11.20 74.30
C ARG A 403 8.69 -10.82 74.72
N PHE A 404 9.19 -9.72 74.16
CA PHE A 404 10.55 -9.26 74.43
C PHE A 404 10.74 -8.73 75.86
N ASP A 405 9.66 -8.38 76.54
CA ASP A 405 9.59 -7.99 77.94
C ASP A 405 9.98 -9.11 78.91
N GLN A 406 9.70 -10.37 78.56
CA GLN A 406 9.99 -11.54 79.37
C GLN A 406 11.49 -11.86 79.45
N ILE A 407 12.31 -11.23 78.58
CA ILE A 407 13.74 -11.49 78.47
C ILE A 407 14.54 -10.51 79.32
N LYS A 408 15.29 -11.05 80.29
CA LYS A 408 16.21 -10.27 81.14
C LYS A 408 17.41 -9.72 80.37
N ASP A 409 18.06 -10.56 79.55
CA ASP A 409 19.23 -10.18 78.73
C ASP A 409 18.83 -9.91 77.27
N LYS A 410 18.34 -8.68 77.06
CA LYS A 410 17.83 -8.19 75.76
C LYS A 410 18.91 -8.21 74.68
N ALA A 411 20.17 -7.87 75.00
CA ALA A 411 21.26 -7.79 74.03
C ALA A 411 21.68 -9.17 73.52
N ARG A 412 21.75 -10.17 74.41
CA ARG A 412 22.06 -11.55 74.03
C ARG A 412 20.98 -12.15 73.13
N CYS A 413 19.70 -11.92 73.45
CA CYS A 413 18.59 -12.39 72.64
C CYS A 413 18.63 -11.81 71.22
N ARG A 414 18.78 -10.48 71.08
CA ARG A 414 18.91 -9.82 69.78
C ARG A 414 20.02 -10.43 68.92
N ARG A 415 21.20 -10.67 69.49
CA ARG A 415 22.34 -11.26 68.77
C ARG A 415 22.05 -12.68 68.28
N LEU A 416 21.45 -13.53 69.12
CA LEU A 416 21.14 -14.92 68.78
C LEU A 416 20.10 -15.02 67.65
N VAL A 417 19.05 -14.21 67.73
CA VAL A 417 17.99 -14.17 66.71
C VAL A 417 18.56 -13.70 65.37
N LEU A 418 19.35 -12.62 65.37
CA LEU A 418 19.98 -12.10 64.15
C LEU A 418 20.96 -13.09 63.51
N GLU A 419 21.73 -13.82 64.32
CA GLU A 419 22.63 -14.87 63.82
C GLU A 419 21.86 -16.03 63.18
N GLN A 420 20.71 -16.40 63.73
CA GLN A 420 19.82 -17.40 63.13
C GLN A 420 19.19 -16.91 61.82
N ILE A 421 18.75 -15.64 61.76
CA ILE A 421 18.20 -15.05 60.52
C ILE A 421 19.25 -15.02 59.42
N LYS A 422 20.51 -14.67 59.76
CA LYS A 422 21.62 -14.66 58.79
C LYS A 422 21.83 -15.99 58.09
N GLN A 423 21.58 -17.10 58.78
CA GLN A 423 21.70 -18.45 58.21
C GLN A 423 20.50 -18.84 57.34
N LEU A 424 19.29 -18.38 57.69
CA LEU A 424 18.05 -18.79 57.04
C LEU A 424 17.65 -17.90 55.87
N SER A 425 17.71 -16.57 56.06
CA SER A 425 17.37 -15.56 55.07
C SER A 425 18.44 -14.45 55.07
N PRO A 426 19.50 -14.59 54.24
CA PRO A 426 20.58 -13.60 54.20
C PRO A 426 20.10 -12.23 53.73
N LYS A 427 19.13 -12.18 52.81
CA LYS A 427 18.55 -10.92 52.30
C LYS A 427 17.77 -10.16 53.38
N THR A 428 17.04 -10.86 54.25
CA THR A 428 16.37 -10.23 55.41
C THR A 428 17.41 -9.71 56.42
N TYR A 429 18.56 -10.37 56.53
CA TYR A 429 19.61 -9.93 57.46
C TYR A 429 20.33 -8.66 56.99
N GLU A 430 20.51 -8.45 55.69
CA GLU A 430 21.11 -7.24 55.12
C GLU A 430 20.33 -5.97 55.51
N ASP A 431 19.00 -6.07 55.55
CA ASP A 431 18.07 -4.99 55.88
C ASP A 431 17.40 -5.20 57.26
N ALA A 432 18.11 -5.85 58.21
CA ALA A 432 17.53 -6.26 59.49
C ALA A 432 17.03 -5.10 60.38
N ALA A 433 17.53 -3.87 60.16
CA ALA A 433 17.09 -2.69 60.90
C ALA A 433 15.60 -2.38 60.67
N ASP A 434 15.13 -2.57 59.44
CA ASP A 434 13.77 -2.24 59.01
C ASP A 434 12.84 -3.46 58.95
N LEU A 435 13.40 -4.67 58.95
CA LEU A 435 12.65 -5.92 58.79
C LEU A 435 12.53 -6.76 60.07
N VAL A 436 13.36 -6.51 61.09
CA VAL A 436 13.39 -7.30 62.32
C VAL A 436 13.05 -6.41 63.51
N HIS A 437 11.88 -6.62 64.11
CA HIS A 437 11.39 -5.80 65.21
C HIS A 437 11.24 -6.62 66.49
N PHE A 438 11.59 -6.01 67.62
CA PHE A 438 11.44 -6.59 68.95
C PHE A 438 10.33 -5.85 69.68
N VAL A 439 9.21 -6.52 69.92
CA VAL A 439 7.97 -5.90 70.43
C VAL A 439 7.34 -6.70 71.56
N ASP A 440 6.36 -6.07 72.20
CA ASP A 440 5.51 -6.66 73.21
C ASP A 440 4.03 -6.33 72.88
N SER A 441 3.40 -7.22 72.13
CA SER A 441 2.01 -7.02 71.67
C SER A 441 0.98 -7.12 72.80
N ALA A 442 1.29 -7.83 73.89
CA ALA A 442 0.33 -8.05 74.98
C ALA A 442 0.07 -6.76 75.77
N LYS A 443 1.11 -5.96 76.00
CA LYS A 443 0.96 -4.64 76.63
C LYS A 443 0.19 -3.65 75.77
N VAL A 444 0.45 -3.65 74.45
CA VAL A 444 -0.24 -2.76 73.52
C VAL A 444 -1.71 -3.14 73.38
N ALA A 445 -2.04 -4.44 73.32
CA ALA A 445 -3.43 -4.88 73.30
C ALA A 445 -4.17 -4.51 74.60
N LEU A 446 -3.59 -4.78 75.78
CA LEU A 446 -4.25 -4.55 77.07
C LEU A 446 -4.26 -3.07 77.52
N GLY A 447 -3.39 -2.22 76.98
CA GLY A 447 -3.20 -0.82 77.38
C GLY A 447 -4.29 0.15 76.92
N TYR A 448 -5.25 -0.29 76.09
CA TYR A 448 -6.34 0.56 75.60
C TYR A 448 -7.52 0.70 76.59
N GLY A 449 -7.50 -0.01 77.72
CA GLY A 449 -8.60 -0.07 78.69
C GLY A 449 -8.54 0.88 79.90
N GLU A 450 -7.39 1.15 80.52
CA GLU A 450 -7.34 1.90 81.79
C GLU A 450 -6.05 2.74 81.98
N THR A 451 -6.25 4.06 82.20
CA THR A 451 -5.44 5.06 82.92
C THR A 451 -3.94 4.79 83.26
N GLU A 452 -3.03 5.57 82.65
CA GLU A 452 -1.90 6.38 83.24
C GLU A 452 -0.75 6.58 82.20
N PRO A 453 -0.13 7.77 82.07
CA PRO A 453 0.86 8.09 81.03
C PRO A 453 2.32 7.96 81.55
N GLU A 454 2.80 6.75 81.79
CA GLU A 454 4.23 6.50 82.09
C GLU A 454 4.81 5.33 81.26
N GLY A 455 4.63 5.37 79.93
CA GLY A 455 4.98 4.26 79.02
C GLY A 455 5.71 4.62 77.71
N ASP A 456 6.32 5.80 77.61
CA ASP A 456 6.76 6.40 76.33
C ASP A 456 7.73 5.54 75.48
N GLU A 457 8.60 4.69 76.05
CA GLU A 457 9.60 3.92 75.28
C GLU A 457 9.07 2.63 74.62
N LEU A 458 8.00 2.01 75.15
CA LEU A 458 7.49 0.72 74.65
C LEU A 458 6.45 0.90 73.53
N ASP A 459 5.68 1.98 73.58
CA ASP A 459 4.78 2.41 72.50
C ASP A 459 5.55 2.89 71.26
N GLU A 460 6.77 3.39 71.44
CA GLU A 460 7.65 3.83 70.35
C GLU A 460 8.11 2.63 69.49
N ALA A 461 8.47 1.50 70.10
CA ALA A 461 8.90 0.30 69.38
C ALA A 461 7.78 -0.33 68.54
N PHE A 462 6.54 -0.34 69.07
CA PHE A 462 5.38 -0.83 68.33
C PHE A 462 4.95 0.15 67.23
N SER A 463 5.02 1.45 67.49
CA SER A 463 4.82 2.47 66.46
C SER A 463 5.84 2.31 65.34
N HIS A 464 7.13 2.12 65.65
CA HIS A 464 8.17 1.87 64.65
C HIS A 464 7.88 0.62 63.80
N LEU A 465 7.42 -0.47 64.43
CA LEU A 465 6.97 -1.69 63.74
C LEU A 465 5.86 -1.39 62.73
N GLU A 466 4.81 -0.66 63.13
CA GLU A 466 3.70 -0.30 62.23
C GLU A 466 4.17 0.53 61.03
N HIS A 467 5.03 1.51 61.25
CA HIS A 467 5.57 2.37 60.17
C HIS A 467 6.48 1.58 59.22
N SER A 468 7.33 0.71 59.77
CA SER A 468 8.22 -0.16 58.99
C SER A 468 7.42 -1.16 58.16
N LEU A 469 6.36 -1.74 58.74
CA LEU A 469 5.46 -2.65 58.01
C LEU A 469 4.75 -1.92 56.87
N ARG A 470 4.24 -0.70 57.09
CA ARG A 470 3.59 0.11 56.04
C ARG A 470 4.52 0.44 54.88
N SER A 471 5.70 0.97 55.18
CA SER A 471 6.70 1.31 54.16
C SER A 471 7.16 0.05 53.41
N PHE A 472 7.36 -1.05 54.12
CA PHE A 472 7.75 -2.32 53.52
C PHE A 472 6.67 -2.90 52.58
N VAL A 473 5.39 -2.84 52.97
CA VAL A 473 4.27 -3.25 52.10
C VAL A 473 4.30 -2.46 50.79
N LEU A 474 4.48 -1.13 50.85
CA LEU A 474 4.53 -0.28 49.65
C LEU A 474 5.74 -0.58 48.76
N VAL A 475 6.94 -0.73 49.36
CA VAL A 475 8.16 -1.05 48.62
C VAL A 475 8.06 -2.42 47.95
N ASN A 476 7.56 -3.43 48.67
CA ASN A 476 7.43 -4.77 48.11
C ASN A 476 6.33 -4.83 47.04
N ARG A 477 5.23 -4.09 47.23
CA ARG A 477 4.16 -3.91 46.23
C ARG A 477 4.68 -3.25 44.96
N ALA A 478 5.51 -2.21 45.07
CA ALA A 478 6.15 -1.58 43.91
C ALA A 478 6.98 -2.61 43.11
N LYS A 479 7.69 -3.50 43.79
CA LYS A 479 8.53 -4.53 43.18
C LYS A 479 7.71 -5.69 42.58
N SER A 480 6.68 -6.17 43.28
CA SER A 480 5.86 -7.31 42.87
C SER A 480 4.82 -6.95 41.81
N LYS A 481 4.19 -5.77 41.90
CA LYS A 481 3.12 -5.32 41.00
C LYS A 481 3.60 -4.38 39.89
N LEU A 482 4.33 -3.32 40.21
CA LEU A 482 4.77 -2.33 39.19
C LEU A 482 5.96 -2.81 38.36
N GLY A 483 6.89 -3.56 38.98
CA GLY A 483 8.11 -4.07 38.33
C GLY A 483 7.87 -4.88 37.04
N PRO A 484 6.98 -5.89 37.05
CA PRO A 484 6.65 -6.65 35.83
C PRO A 484 6.10 -5.78 34.70
N ALA A 485 5.23 -4.82 35.02
CA ALA A 485 4.67 -3.90 34.03
C ALA A 485 5.74 -2.96 33.45
N GLN A 486 6.62 -2.41 34.29
CA GLN A 486 7.76 -1.61 33.84
C GLN A 486 8.68 -2.40 32.89
N ASN A 487 9.02 -3.64 33.24
CA ASN A 487 9.85 -4.51 32.41
C ASN A 487 9.15 -4.81 31.07
N TYR A 488 7.86 -5.13 31.10
CA TYR A 488 7.08 -5.42 29.90
C TYR A 488 7.06 -4.23 28.93
N ILE A 489 6.76 -3.02 29.41
CA ILE A 489 6.75 -1.80 28.57
C ILE A 489 8.16 -1.54 28.00
N THR A 490 9.20 -1.68 28.81
CA THR A 490 10.59 -1.44 28.36
C THR A 490 10.96 -2.37 27.20
N HIS A 491 10.64 -3.65 27.33
CA HIS A 491 10.87 -4.65 26.29
C HIS A 491 9.99 -4.42 25.04
N LEU A 492 8.74 -4.02 25.23
CA LEU A 492 7.80 -3.76 24.15
C LEU A 492 8.25 -2.56 23.33
N LEU A 493 8.64 -1.47 23.99
CA LEU A 493 9.15 -0.27 23.33
C LEU A 493 10.43 -0.56 22.56
N ALA A 494 11.34 -1.39 23.09
CA ALA A 494 12.55 -1.80 22.37
C ALA A 494 12.23 -2.63 21.11
N ASP A 495 11.21 -3.49 21.17
CA ASP A 495 10.74 -4.25 20.02
C ASP A 495 10.10 -3.34 18.96
N VAL A 496 9.27 -2.36 19.37
CA VAL A 496 8.64 -1.38 18.47
C VAL A 496 9.67 -0.46 17.83
N GLU A 497 10.68 0.00 18.58
CA GLU A 497 11.81 0.80 18.09
C GLU A 497 12.57 0.03 16.99
N LEU A 498 12.87 -1.25 17.24
CA LEU A 498 13.55 -2.10 16.27
C LEU A 498 12.72 -2.28 14.99
N LEU A 499 11.41 -2.50 15.14
CA LEU A 499 10.49 -2.65 14.01
C LEU A 499 10.41 -1.36 13.18
N ALA A 500 10.28 -0.21 13.84
CA ALA A 500 10.23 1.10 13.19
C ALA A 500 11.54 1.42 12.45
N ALA A 501 12.68 1.19 13.09
CA ALA A 501 13.99 1.45 12.50
C ALA A 501 14.31 0.54 11.31
N ALA A 502 13.91 -0.73 11.35
CA ALA A 502 14.07 -1.62 10.20
C ALA A 502 13.18 -1.19 9.02
N ASN A 503 11.93 -0.80 9.28
CA ASN A 503 10.99 -0.41 8.23
C ASN A 503 11.27 0.98 7.66
N SER A 504 11.85 1.89 8.44
CA SER A 504 12.31 3.19 7.92
C SER A 504 13.43 3.00 6.88
N LEU A 505 14.34 2.03 7.07
CA LEU A 505 15.35 1.69 6.07
C LEU A 505 14.74 1.15 4.77
N VAL A 506 13.68 0.33 4.86
CA VAL A 506 12.95 -0.17 3.67
C VAL A 506 12.24 0.95 2.96
N ALA A 507 11.48 1.77 3.69
CA ALA A 507 10.77 2.90 3.12
C ALA A 507 11.74 3.89 2.47
N GLY A 508 12.92 4.11 3.05
CA GLY A 508 13.99 4.88 2.44
C GLY A 508 14.43 4.32 1.09
N LYS A 509 14.68 3.01 1.02
CA LYS A 509 15.08 2.35 -0.23
C LYS A 509 13.99 2.36 -1.30
N GLU A 510 12.75 2.05 -0.92
CA GLU A 510 11.61 2.06 -1.86
C GLU A 510 11.36 3.48 -2.41
N ARG A 511 11.49 4.52 -1.56
CA ARG A 511 11.43 5.92 -2.00
C ARG A 511 12.54 6.24 -2.99
N ASP A 512 13.78 5.89 -2.69
CA ASP A 512 14.94 6.24 -3.52
C ASP A 512 14.89 5.51 -4.87
N ALA A 513 14.49 4.25 -4.90
CA ALA A 513 14.26 3.48 -6.12
C ALA A 513 13.13 4.08 -6.98
N ALA A 514 11.99 4.45 -6.37
CA ALA A 514 10.90 5.10 -7.07
C ALA A 514 11.33 6.46 -7.66
N ARG A 515 12.13 7.23 -6.91
CA ARG A 515 12.65 8.52 -7.36
C ARG A 515 13.62 8.39 -8.53
N GLU A 516 14.48 7.37 -8.53
CA GLU A 516 15.36 7.05 -9.65
C GLU A 516 14.57 6.65 -10.90
N GLU A 517 13.53 5.83 -10.75
CA GLU A 517 12.65 5.45 -11.85
C GLU A 517 11.89 6.66 -12.43
N LEU A 518 11.40 7.55 -11.56
CA LEU A 518 10.78 8.80 -11.98
C LEU A 518 11.76 9.70 -12.75
N ALA A 519 13.00 9.83 -12.27
CA ALA A 519 14.03 10.60 -12.95
C ALA A 519 14.32 10.05 -14.36
N ARG A 520 14.20 8.74 -14.57
CA ARG A 520 14.37 8.08 -15.86
C ARG A 520 13.16 8.25 -16.81
N VAL A 521 11.95 7.98 -16.33
CA VAL A 521 10.75 7.83 -17.21
C VAL A 521 10.02 9.15 -17.44
N LYS A 522 9.92 10.01 -16.42
CA LYS A 522 9.20 11.29 -16.49
C LYS A 522 9.66 12.23 -17.62
N PRO A 523 10.96 12.47 -17.85
CA PRO A 523 11.39 13.34 -18.96
C PRO A 523 11.05 12.75 -20.34
N VAL A 524 11.06 11.42 -20.48
CA VAL A 524 10.68 10.76 -21.73
C VAL A 524 9.19 10.94 -21.99
N LEU A 525 8.35 10.76 -20.96
CA LEU A 525 6.91 10.99 -21.06
C LEU A 525 6.59 12.44 -21.46
N GLU A 526 7.27 13.42 -20.88
CA GLU A 526 7.09 14.84 -21.24
C GLU A 526 7.52 15.14 -22.68
N LYS A 527 8.67 14.60 -23.12
CA LYS A 527 9.11 14.71 -24.52
C LYS A 527 8.09 14.10 -25.48
N MET A 528 7.53 12.93 -25.16
CA MET A 528 6.49 12.31 -25.99
C MET A 528 5.21 13.15 -26.01
N LYS A 529 4.74 13.64 -24.86
CA LYS A 529 3.55 14.52 -24.81
C LYS A 529 3.73 15.77 -25.68
N LYS A 530 4.91 16.41 -25.63
CA LYS A 530 5.24 17.57 -26.47
C LYS A 530 5.35 17.20 -27.96
N GLY A 531 5.87 16.02 -28.27
CA GLY A 531 6.01 15.52 -29.64
C GLY A 531 4.70 15.04 -30.28
N LYS A 532 3.64 14.84 -29.50
CA LYS A 532 2.34 14.31 -29.96
C LYS A 532 1.71 15.18 -31.05
N GLU A 533 1.60 16.48 -30.81
CA GLU A 533 0.94 17.42 -31.74
C GLU A 533 1.71 17.47 -33.08
N GLY A 534 3.04 17.57 -33.02
CA GLY A 534 3.88 17.57 -34.24
C GLY A 534 3.80 16.26 -35.03
N LEU A 535 3.69 15.12 -34.36
CA LEU A 535 3.47 13.83 -35.02
C LEU A 535 2.08 13.76 -35.67
N GLU A 536 1.04 14.22 -34.97
CA GLU A 536 -0.33 14.21 -35.50
C GLU A 536 -0.46 15.11 -36.73
N GLU A 537 0.14 16.30 -36.71
CA GLU A 537 0.20 17.23 -37.84
C GLU A 537 0.95 16.63 -39.02
N SER A 538 2.12 16.03 -38.78
CA SER A 538 2.93 15.38 -39.83
C SER A 538 2.19 14.22 -40.50
N LEU A 539 1.42 13.43 -39.74
CA LEU A 539 0.62 12.33 -40.29
C LEU A 539 -0.55 12.82 -41.15
N VAL A 540 -1.20 13.92 -40.75
CA VAL A 540 -2.26 14.52 -41.56
C VAL A 540 -1.67 15.10 -42.85
N ALA A 541 -0.53 15.79 -42.76
CA ALA A 541 0.15 16.37 -43.91
C ALA A 541 0.55 15.29 -44.95
N GLU A 542 1.08 14.14 -44.50
CA GLU A 542 1.43 13.04 -45.41
C GLU A 542 0.19 12.35 -46.00
N GLU A 543 -0.90 12.20 -45.23
CA GLU A 543 -2.19 11.72 -45.75
C GLU A 543 -2.70 12.63 -46.88
N GLU A 544 -2.77 13.94 -46.63
CA GLU A 544 -3.26 14.93 -47.60
C GLU A 544 -2.38 14.94 -48.85
N ALA A 545 -1.06 15.03 -48.69
CA ALA A 545 -0.10 15.05 -49.78
C ALA A 545 -0.19 13.82 -50.69
N ALA A 546 -0.31 12.61 -50.12
CA ALA A 546 -0.46 11.38 -50.89
C ALA A 546 -1.80 11.36 -51.65
N THR A 547 -2.89 11.78 -51.01
CA THR A 547 -4.23 11.77 -51.62
C THR A 547 -4.37 12.80 -52.74
N ASP A 548 -3.82 14.00 -52.58
CA ASP A 548 -3.88 15.06 -53.58
C ASP A 548 -3.01 14.74 -54.79
N LYS A 549 -1.80 14.19 -54.58
CA LYS A 549 -0.93 13.72 -55.67
C LYS A 549 -1.62 12.62 -56.49
N ALA A 550 -2.22 11.63 -55.83
CA ALA A 550 -2.92 10.52 -56.51
C ALA A 550 -4.17 11.00 -57.27
N SER A 551 -4.97 11.86 -56.64
CA SER A 551 -6.16 12.48 -57.24
C SER A 551 -5.79 13.31 -58.48
N GLY A 552 -4.81 14.20 -58.35
CA GLY A 552 -4.34 15.08 -59.43
C GLY A 552 -3.75 14.29 -60.62
N ARG A 553 -2.90 13.29 -60.36
CA ARG A 553 -2.36 12.43 -61.43
C ARG A 553 -3.45 11.64 -62.14
N THR A 554 -4.42 11.09 -61.40
CA THR A 554 -5.55 10.35 -61.97
C THR A 554 -6.40 11.25 -62.85
N LYS A 555 -6.78 12.44 -62.35
CA LYS A 555 -7.57 13.42 -63.12
C LYS A 555 -6.88 13.79 -64.43
N LEU A 556 -5.61 14.18 -64.36
CA LEU A 556 -4.83 14.55 -65.55
C LEU A 556 -4.61 13.37 -66.51
N ALA A 557 -4.50 12.14 -66.01
CA ALA A 557 -4.38 10.95 -66.85
C ALA A 557 -5.69 10.64 -67.58
N MET A 558 -6.83 10.79 -66.89
CA MET A 558 -8.16 10.55 -67.47
C MET A 558 -8.54 11.63 -68.48
N GLU A 559 -8.27 12.91 -68.19
CA GLU A 559 -8.49 14.01 -69.14
C GLU A 559 -7.66 13.81 -70.42
N ARG A 560 -6.37 13.47 -70.29
CA ARG A 560 -5.51 13.13 -71.43
C ARG A 560 -5.99 11.89 -72.19
N GLY A 561 -6.48 10.88 -71.49
CA GLY A 561 -7.07 9.68 -72.10
C GLY A 561 -8.33 10.00 -72.90
N LEU A 562 -9.23 10.81 -72.33
CA LEU A 562 -10.45 11.28 -72.98
C LEU A 562 -10.17 12.15 -74.21
N GLU A 563 -9.17 13.03 -74.16
CA GLU A 563 -8.75 13.83 -75.31
C GLU A 563 -8.22 12.98 -76.46
N ARG A 564 -7.44 11.93 -76.16
CA ARG A 564 -6.94 10.99 -77.17
C ARG A 564 -8.07 10.18 -77.79
N VAL A 565 -8.99 9.68 -76.97
CA VAL A 565 -10.20 9.00 -77.44
C VAL A 565 -11.02 9.93 -78.32
N GLY A 566 -11.17 11.20 -77.95
CA GLY A 566 -11.82 12.24 -78.76
C GLY A 566 -11.18 12.48 -80.15
N ARG A 567 -9.90 12.13 -80.32
CA ARG A 567 -9.19 12.18 -81.62
C ARG A 567 -9.32 10.89 -82.43
N GLY A 568 -10.02 9.89 -81.91
CA GLY A 568 -10.14 8.54 -82.47
C GLY A 568 -8.90 7.67 -82.24
N GLU A 569 -8.06 8.02 -81.27
CA GLU A 569 -6.87 7.28 -80.86
C GLU A 569 -7.14 6.48 -79.57
N LEU A 570 -6.32 5.47 -79.29
CA LEU A 570 -6.40 4.74 -78.02
C LEU A 570 -6.03 5.65 -76.83
N ALA A 571 -6.76 5.55 -75.72
CA ALA A 571 -6.50 6.36 -74.52
C ALA A 571 -5.08 6.16 -73.96
N ALA A 572 -4.62 4.91 -73.97
CA ALA A 572 -3.29 4.49 -73.52
C ALA A 572 -2.76 3.34 -74.39
N PRO A 573 -1.42 3.21 -74.53
CA PRO A 573 -0.80 2.13 -75.29
C PRO A 573 -0.90 0.81 -74.51
N ALA A 574 -1.95 0.04 -74.76
CA ALA A 574 -2.17 -1.24 -74.11
C ALA A 574 -1.61 -2.40 -74.94
N PRO A 575 -0.88 -3.35 -74.33
CA PRO A 575 -0.46 -4.57 -75.04
C PRO A 575 -1.70 -5.38 -75.40
N ALA A 576 -1.84 -5.75 -76.69
CA ALA A 576 -2.96 -6.49 -77.28
C ALA A 576 -4.26 -5.73 -77.61
N LEU A 577 -4.28 -4.39 -77.54
CA LEU A 577 -5.37 -3.57 -78.09
C LEU A 577 -4.90 -2.79 -79.32
N SER A 578 -5.56 -3.00 -80.46
CA SER A 578 -5.38 -2.23 -81.69
C SER A 578 -6.73 -1.94 -82.32
N LEU A 579 -6.83 -0.84 -83.06
CA LEU A 579 -8.06 -0.54 -83.81
C LEU A 579 -8.31 -1.65 -84.87
N PRO A 580 -9.56 -2.09 -85.05
CA PRO A 580 -9.90 -3.11 -86.04
C PRO A 580 -9.67 -2.60 -87.48
N ALA A 581 -9.53 -3.52 -88.43
CA ALA A 581 -9.44 -3.17 -89.85
C ALA A 581 -10.84 -2.92 -90.44
N TYR A 582 -10.99 -1.95 -91.34
CA TYR A 582 -12.29 -1.59 -91.92
C TYR A 582 -12.82 -2.69 -92.86
N PRO A 583 -14.00 -3.29 -92.60
CA PRO A 583 -14.53 -4.43 -93.36
C PRO A 583 -15.26 -4.03 -94.67
N GLY A 584 -15.41 -2.74 -94.96
CA GLY A 584 -16.16 -2.21 -96.10
C GLY A 584 -17.53 -1.62 -95.74
N LEU A 585 -18.25 -1.10 -96.74
CA LEU A 585 -19.46 -0.30 -96.54
C LEU A 585 -20.61 -1.05 -95.83
N LEU A 586 -20.82 -2.32 -96.15
CA LEU A 586 -21.88 -3.15 -95.57
C LEU A 586 -21.63 -3.53 -94.10
N GLY A 587 -20.37 -3.46 -93.63
CA GLY A 587 -19.96 -3.76 -92.26
C GLY A 587 -19.61 -2.51 -91.42
N ALA A 588 -20.00 -1.32 -91.88
CA ALA A 588 -19.68 -0.07 -91.17
C ALA A 588 -20.27 0.00 -89.75
N TRP A 589 -21.42 -0.65 -89.52
CA TRP A 589 -22.06 -0.72 -88.20
C TRP A 589 -21.29 -1.60 -87.23
N ASP A 590 -20.89 -2.80 -87.65
CA ASP A 590 -20.09 -3.73 -86.85
C ASP A 590 -18.71 -3.15 -86.56
N PHE A 591 -18.11 -2.46 -87.55
CA PHE A 591 -16.86 -1.73 -87.37
C PHE A 591 -16.98 -0.62 -86.32
N ALA A 592 -18.05 0.18 -86.36
CA ALA A 592 -18.28 1.23 -85.35
C ALA A 592 -18.47 0.62 -83.95
N ALA A 593 -19.17 -0.51 -83.83
CA ALA A 593 -19.35 -1.22 -82.56
C ALA A 593 -18.02 -1.74 -82.00
N GLU A 594 -17.18 -2.36 -82.83
CA GLU A 594 -15.86 -2.85 -82.43
C GLU A 594 -14.91 -1.70 -82.07
N VAL A 595 -14.88 -0.62 -82.85
CA VAL A 595 -14.08 0.57 -82.55
C VAL A 595 -14.51 1.19 -81.21
N LYS A 596 -15.82 1.33 -80.97
CA LYS A 596 -16.38 1.84 -79.71
C LYS A 596 -15.95 0.97 -78.53
N ARG A 597 -16.08 -0.35 -78.66
CA ARG A 597 -15.64 -1.32 -77.65
C ARG A 597 -14.14 -1.22 -77.37
N VAL A 598 -13.30 -1.12 -78.40
CA VAL A 598 -11.84 -1.01 -78.25
C VAL A 598 -11.43 0.32 -77.62
N LEU A 599 -12.07 1.44 -77.97
CA LEU A 599 -11.81 2.75 -77.36
C LEU A 599 -12.21 2.76 -75.88
N LEU A 600 -13.38 2.19 -75.52
CA LEU A 600 -13.79 2.03 -74.13
C LEU A 600 -12.85 1.10 -73.34
N ALA A 601 -12.41 -0.01 -73.95
CA ALA A 601 -11.44 -0.91 -73.33
C ALA A 601 -10.06 -0.24 -73.13
N SER A 602 -9.67 0.68 -74.03
CA SER A 602 -8.44 1.47 -73.86
C SER A 602 -8.55 2.46 -72.69
N LEU A 603 -9.74 2.98 -72.43
CA LEU A 603 -10.06 3.81 -71.26
C LEU A 603 -10.02 2.98 -69.97
N ASP A 604 -10.59 1.78 -69.97
CA ASP A 604 -10.50 0.83 -68.85
C ASP A 604 -9.02 0.50 -68.54
N PHE A 605 -8.18 0.33 -69.56
CA PHE A 605 -6.73 0.15 -69.37
C PHE A 605 -6.03 1.40 -68.82
N ALA A 606 -6.39 2.59 -69.29
CA ALA A 606 -5.86 3.84 -68.73
C ALA A 606 -6.21 4.00 -67.24
N VAL A 607 -7.41 3.57 -66.84
CA VAL A 607 -7.81 3.52 -65.42
C VAL A 607 -6.91 2.55 -64.64
N SER A 608 -6.60 1.38 -65.19
CA SER A 608 -5.70 0.42 -64.53
C SER A 608 -4.29 0.97 -64.32
N LEU A 609 -3.76 1.76 -65.26
CA LEU A 609 -2.47 2.45 -65.11
C LEU A 609 -2.52 3.53 -64.02
N ALA A 610 -3.62 4.28 -63.94
CA ALA A 610 -3.81 5.27 -62.88
C ALA A 610 -3.94 4.59 -61.50
N GLU A 611 -4.57 3.42 -61.42
CA GLU A 611 -4.60 2.60 -60.20
C GLU A 611 -3.19 2.11 -59.82
N ASP A 612 -2.36 1.69 -60.79
CA ASP A 612 -0.96 1.29 -60.55
C ASP A 612 -0.09 2.46 -60.06
N ASP A 613 -0.27 3.65 -60.62
CA ASP A 613 0.41 4.85 -60.15
C ASP A 613 -0.04 5.24 -58.73
N ALA A 614 -1.33 5.08 -58.42
CA ALA A 614 -1.86 5.29 -57.07
C ALA A 614 -1.31 4.26 -56.06
N ARG A 615 -1.16 2.98 -56.46
CA ARG A 615 -0.52 1.93 -55.66
C ARG A 615 0.93 2.30 -55.30
N LYS A 616 1.71 2.80 -56.26
CA LYS A 616 3.10 3.25 -56.03
C LYS A 616 3.16 4.44 -55.07
N LEU A 617 2.37 5.48 -55.33
CA LEU A 617 2.30 6.66 -54.46
C LEU A 617 1.89 6.31 -53.02
N THR A 618 0.97 5.35 -52.87
CA THR A 618 0.53 4.89 -51.55
C THR A 618 1.61 4.08 -50.85
N SER A 619 2.39 3.26 -51.59
CA SER A 619 3.53 2.56 -51.00
C SER A 619 4.62 3.52 -50.50
N GLU A 620 4.90 4.59 -51.25
CA GLU A 620 5.83 5.65 -50.85
C GLU A 620 5.31 6.38 -49.59
N GLY A 621 4.04 6.79 -49.58
CA GLY A 621 3.43 7.45 -48.42
C GLY A 621 3.42 6.58 -47.15
N VAL A 622 3.14 5.28 -47.27
CA VAL A 622 3.21 4.35 -46.13
C VAL A 622 4.65 4.17 -45.61
N GLU A 623 5.64 4.20 -46.50
CA GLU A 623 7.06 4.18 -46.10
C GLU A 623 7.45 5.44 -45.32
N GLU A 624 7.00 6.62 -45.77
CA GLU A 624 7.22 7.89 -45.04
C GLU A 624 6.52 7.89 -43.67
N VAL A 625 5.28 7.39 -43.58
CA VAL A 625 4.60 7.18 -42.29
C VAL A 625 5.40 6.24 -41.37
N THR A 626 6.04 5.22 -41.93
CA THR A 626 6.91 4.31 -41.18
C THR A 626 8.16 5.03 -40.66
N LYS A 627 8.80 5.88 -41.49
CA LYS A 627 9.94 6.71 -41.09
C LYS A 627 9.58 7.71 -39.99
N LEU A 628 8.40 8.33 -40.07
CA LEU A 628 7.87 9.19 -38.99
C LEU A 628 7.70 8.41 -37.69
N GLY A 629 7.26 7.16 -37.78
CA GLY A 629 7.21 6.26 -36.64
C GLY A 629 8.58 6.04 -36.00
N ASP A 630 9.59 5.69 -36.80
CA ASP A 630 10.96 5.44 -36.32
C ASP A 630 11.61 6.67 -35.68
N ALA A 631 11.26 7.88 -36.12
CA ALA A 631 11.80 9.13 -35.57
C ALA A 631 11.17 9.51 -34.22
N HIS A 632 9.87 9.26 -34.03
CA HIS A 632 9.10 9.74 -32.86
C HIS A 632 8.85 8.67 -31.79
N LEU A 633 8.95 7.38 -32.11
CA LEU A 633 8.83 6.29 -31.14
C LEU A 633 10.17 5.99 -30.45
N PRO A 634 10.20 5.82 -29.12
CA PRO A 634 11.37 5.34 -28.40
C PRO A 634 11.78 3.92 -28.83
N ALA A 635 13.07 3.60 -28.69
CA ALA A 635 13.63 2.30 -29.06
C ALA A 635 13.00 1.09 -28.32
N ASP A 636 12.43 1.32 -27.14
CA ASP A 636 11.85 0.27 -26.28
C ASP A 636 10.46 -0.19 -26.74
N VAL A 637 9.85 0.44 -27.75
CA VAL A 637 8.49 0.13 -28.23
C VAL A 637 8.55 -0.78 -29.47
N GLU A 638 7.74 -1.84 -29.48
CA GLU A 638 7.66 -2.77 -30.61
C GLU A 638 7.21 -2.09 -31.91
N ARG A 639 7.97 -2.33 -32.98
CA ARG A 639 7.72 -1.77 -34.33
C ARG A 639 6.65 -2.54 -35.09
N THR A 640 6.12 -1.93 -36.15
CA THR A 640 5.12 -2.56 -37.02
C THR A 640 5.78 -3.64 -37.88
N ASN A 641 5.37 -4.90 -37.71
CA ASN A 641 5.75 -5.99 -38.61
C ASN A 641 4.85 -6.09 -39.86
N ARG A 642 3.83 -5.22 -39.95
CA ARG A 642 2.86 -5.22 -41.05
C ARG A 642 3.48 -4.53 -42.26
N LYS A 643 3.56 -5.25 -43.38
CA LYS A 643 3.98 -4.69 -44.68
C LYS A 643 2.76 -4.42 -45.54
N PHE A 644 2.70 -3.22 -46.13
CA PHE A 644 1.66 -2.88 -47.08
C PHE A 644 1.78 -3.74 -48.35
N ASN A 645 0.65 -4.31 -48.80
CA ASN A 645 0.58 -5.05 -50.05
C ASN A 645 -0.18 -4.20 -51.10
N PRO A 646 0.52 -3.56 -52.06
CA PRO A 646 -0.12 -2.69 -53.04
C PRO A 646 -1.12 -3.42 -53.95
N GLN A 647 -0.90 -4.71 -54.21
CA GLN A 647 -1.76 -5.50 -55.10
C GLN A 647 -3.15 -5.79 -54.51
N ALA A 648 -3.30 -5.69 -53.18
CA ALA A 648 -4.61 -5.80 -52.53
C ALA A 648 -5.46 -4.53 -52.71
N MET A 649 -4.84 -3.41 -53.07
CA MET A 649 -5.51 -2.14 -53.30
C MET A 649 -6.30 -2.16 -54.61
N PHE A 650 -7.54 -1.65 -54.58
CA PHE A 650 -8.51 -1.70 -55.70
C PHE A 650 -8.96 -3.11 -56.10
N SER A 651 -8.60 -4.14 -55.34
CA SER A 651 -9.14 -5.49 -55.57
C SER A 651 -10.64 -5.52 -55.24
N PRO A 652 -11.47 -6.16 -56.06
CA PRO A 652 -12.88 -6.32 -55.74
C PRO A 652 -12.98 -7.21 -54.51
N ARG A 653 -13.51 -6.67 -53.40
CA ARG A 653 -13.87 -7.49 -52.26
C ARG A 653 -14.97 -8.43 -52.73
N ALA A 654 -14.70 -9.73 -52.79
CA ALA A 654 -15.69 -10.75 -53.12
C ALA A 654 -16.79 -10.73 -52.05
N ILE A 655 -17.78 -9.86 -52.22
CA ILE A 655 -19.00 -9.88 -51.41
C ILE A 655 -19.74 -11.13 -51.85
N ARG A 656 -19.78 -12.10 -50.94
CA ARG A 656 -20.45 -13.38 -51.07
C ARG A 656 -21.97 -13.14 -51.18
N ARG A 657 -22.47 -12.80 -52.37
CA ARG A 657 -23.82 -13.12 -52.90
C ARG A 657 -24.07 -12.46 -54.27
N GLN A 658 -24.30 -13.34 -55.25
CA GLN A 658 -25.11 -13.21 -56.47
C GLN A 658 -24.66 -12.22 -57.58
N SER A 659 -24.16 -12.85 -58.65
CA SER A 659 -24.37 -12.53 -60.08
C SER A 659 -24.00 -11.13 -60.57
N SER A 660 -22.72 -10.92 -60.87
CA SER A 660 -22.23 -10.55 -62.21
C SER A 660 -20.71 -10.44 -62.12
N VAL A 661 -20.02 -10.86 -63.18
CA VAL A 661 -18.55 -10.81 -63.27
C VAL A 661 -18.14 -9.34 -63.36
N THR A 662 -17.88 -8.71 -62.22
CA THR A 662 -17.24 -7.40 -62.17
C THR A 662 -15.76 -7.58 -62.47
N SER A 663 -15.45 -7.59 -63.77
CA SER A 663 -14.09 -7.45 -64.27
C SER A 663 -13.50 -6.13 -63.77
N ILE A 664 -12.22 -6.18 -63.41
CA ILE A 664 -11.34 -5.09 -62.96
C ILE A 664 -11.57 -3.80 -63.75
N GLY A 665 -11.67 -2.65 -63.06
CA GLY A 665 -12.05 -1.36 -63.64
C GLY A 665 -13.56 -1.14 -63.71
N LEU A 666 -14.03 0.04 -64.15
CA LEU A 666 -15.47 0.31 -64.32
C LEU A 666 -16.15 -0.61 -65.35
N GLY A 667 -15.35 -1.34 -66.14
CA GLY A 667 -15.82 -2.24 -67.18
C GLY A 667 -16.64 -1.48 -68.21
N LEU A 668 -16.19 -0.29 -68.62
CA LEU A 668 -16.92 0.57 -69.55
C LEU A 668 -17.21 -0.17 -70.86
N ALA A 669 -16.28 -1.00 -71.32
CA ALA A 669 -16.46 -1.87 -72.51
C ALA A 669 -17.43 -3.05 -72.30
N GLY A 670 -17.83 -3.32 -71.05
CA GLY A 670 -18.82 -4.33 -70.67
C GLY A 670 -20.22 -3.77 -70.43
N GLN A 671 -20.38 -2.45 -70.42
CA GLN A 671 -21.67 -1.79 -70.22
C GLN A 671 -22.43 -1.68 -71.55
N SER A 672 -23.57 -2.36 -71.67
CA SER A 672 -24.36 -2.39 -72.92
C SER A 672 -24.76 -0.98 -73.40
N GLN A 673 -25.13 -0.08 -72.49
CA GLN A 673 -25.56 1.29 -72.80
C GLN A 673 -24.44 2.15 -73.44
N LEU A 674 -23.19 1.95 -73.03
CA LEU A 674 -22.06 2.70 -73.60
C LEU A 674 -21.52 2.03 -74.88
N VAL A 675 -21.77 0.74 -75.07
CA VAL A 675 -21.30 -0.05 -76.22
C VAL A 675 -22.27 0.03 -77.41
N GLU A 676 -23.56 0.30 -77.18
CA GLU A 676 -24.56 0.47 -78.25
C GLU A 676 -24.17 1.60 -79.22
N VAL A 677 -24.17 1.30 -80.52
CA VAL A 677 -23.80 2.24 -81.59
C VAL A 677 -24.98 3.15 -81.90
N ASN A 678 -24.75 4.46 -81.87
CA ASN A 678 -25.74 5.45 -82.29
C ASN A 678 -25.57 5.81 -83.76
N VAL A 679 -26.64 6.27 -84.42
CA VAL A 679 -26.59 6.72 -85.82
C VAL A 679 -25.59 7.88 -86.00
N THR A 680 -25.44 8.71 -84.96
CA THR A 680 -24.47 9.82 -84.89
C THR A 680 -23.01 9.36 -84.83
N ASP A 681 -22.75 8.12 -84.41
CA ASP A 681 -21.39 7.56 -84.33
C ASP A 681 -20.84 7.25 -85.74
N ILE A 682 -21.73 6.97 -86.70
CA ILE A 682 -21.39 6.67 -88.10
C ILE A 682 -21.56 7.92 -88.98
N PHE A 683 -22.65 8.67 -88.77
CA PHE A 683 -22.99 9.87 -89.54
C PHE A 683 -23.13 11.09 -88.63
N ASP A 684 -22.00 11.72 -88.30
CA ASP A 684 -21.99 12.97 -87.57
C ASP A 684 -22.31 14.16 -88.51
N LEU A 685 -23.58 14.29 -88.90
CA LEU A 685 -24.06 15.41 -89.72
C LEU A 685 -23.79 16.76 -89.03
N GLN A 686 -23.77 16.80 -87.71
CA GLN A 686 -23.61 18.03 -86.93
C GLN A 686 -22.18 18.59 -87.05
N HIS A 687 -21.16 17.74 -86.96
CA HIS A 687 -19.77 18.13 -87.19
C HIS A 687 -19.53 18.57 -88.64
N HIS A 688 -20.09 17.85 -89.62
CA HIS A 688 -19.93 18.19 -91.02
C HIS A 688 -20.65 19.50 -91.39
N ILE A 689 -21.81 19.78 -90.79
CA ILE A 689 -22.53 21.06 -90.94
C ILE A 689 -21.76 22.20 -90.25
N HIS A 690 -21.19 21.98 -89.07
CA HIS A 690 -20.36 22.98 -88.37
C HIS A 690 -19.08 23.31 -89.14
N LEU A 691 -18.40 22.28 -89.66
CA LEU A 691 -17.19 22.43 -90.46
C LEU A 691 -17.49 23.09 -91.81
N ALA A 692 -18.59 22.72 -92.47
CA ALA A 692 -19.06 23.38 -93.70
C ALA A 692 -19.45 24.86 -93.46
N ARG A 693 -20.05 25.19 -92.32
CA ARG A 693 -20.34 26.58 -91.92
C ARG A 693 -19.08 27.40 -91.64
N SER A 694 -18.05 26.78 -91.06
CA SER A 694 -16.77 27.45 -90.76
C SER A 694 -15.91 27.79 -91.99
N VAL A 695 -16.17 27.14 -93.13
CA VAL A 695 -15.43 27.30 -94.39
C VAL A 695 -16.13 28.29 -95.36
N LEU A 696 -17.36 28.72 -95.07
CA LEU A 696 -18.08 29.72 -95.85
C LEU A 696 -17.60 31.16 -95.50
N PRO A 697 -17.35 32.05 -96.48
CA PRO A 697 -16.93 33.42 -96.21
C PRO A 697 -18.04 34.21 -95.49
N SER A 698 -17.69 34.83 -94.37
CA SER A 698 -18.59 35.61 -93.52
C SER A 698 -18.81 37.03 -94.06
N THR A 699 -19.97 37.31 -94.66
CA THR A 699 -20.51 38.68 -94.76
C THR A 699 -21.89 38.74 -94.11
N ALA A 700 -21.91 38.83 -92.78
CA ALA A 700 -22.92 39.51 -91.94
C ALA A 700 -22.78 39.03 -90.49
N SER A 701 -22.34 39.93 -89.62
CA SER A 701 -22.35 39.79 -88.17
C SER A 701 -23.73 40.15 -87.61
N THR A 702 -24.31 39.31 -86.75
CA THR A 702 -24.91 39.71 -85.46
C THR A 702 -25.34 38.50 -84.63
N SER A 703 -25.11 38.62 -83.32
CA SER A 703 -25.50 37.80 -82.18
C SER A 703 -26.89 37.15 -82.22
N HIS A 704 -27.00 35.89 -81.79
CA HIS A 704 -27.92 35.43 -80.74
C HIS A 704 -27.63 33.98 -80.34
N GLU A 705 -27.71 33.70 -79.03
CA GLU A 705 -27.65 32.39 -78.39
C GLU A 705 -28.49 31.33 -79.11
N LEU A 706 -27.96 30.12 -79.27
CA LEU A 706 -28.76 28.95 -79.64
C LEU A 706 -28.41 27.75 -78.76
N VAL A 707 -29.42 27.38 -77.99
CA VAL A 707 -29.58 26.19 -77.14
C VAL A 707 -29.36 24.91 -77.95
N PRO A 708 -28.67 23.88 -77.41
CA PRO A 708 -28.44 22.62 -78.12
C PRO A 708 -29.75 21.84 -78.29
N PHE A 709 -29.92 21.29 -79.49
CA PHE A 709 -31.03 20.45 -79.90
C PHE A 709 -30.88 19.06 -79.24
N SER A 710 -31.51 18.85 -78.08
CA SER A 710 -31.59 17.53 -77.45
C SER A 710 -32.58 16.65 -78.22
N THR A 711 -32.08 15.58 -78.84
CA THR A 711 -32.91 14.54 -79.46
C THR A 711 -33.19 13.44 -78.43
N GLU A 712 -34.37 13.49 -77.82
CA GLU A 712 -35.03 12.29 -77.30
C GLU A 712 -36.01 11.81 -78.37
N VAL A 713 -35.71 10.72 -79.09
CA VAL A 713 -36.72 9.90 -79.74
C VAL A 713 -36.27 8.44 -79.70
N GLY A 714 -37.09 7.64 -79.01
CA GLY A 714 -36.96 6.20 -78.92
C GLY A 714 -37.20 5.47 -80.24
N ALA A 715 -36.74 4.23 -80.25
CA ALA A 715 -36.87 3.28 -81.34
C ALA A 715 -38.33 3.08 -81.80
N ALA A 716 -38.58 3.16 -83.11
CA ALA A 716 -39.33 2.18 -83.91
C ALA A 716 -39.71 2.69 -85.32
N SER A 717 -39.63 1.78 -86.29
CA SER A 717 -40.26 1.77 -87.62
C SER A 717 -39.60 2.54 -88.77
N LEU A 718 -38.84 1.78 -89.57
CA LEU A 718 -38.62 2.06 -90.99
C LEU A 718 -39.85 1.59 -91.78
N ALA A 719 -40.53 2.51 -92.48
CA ALA A 719 -41.42 2.18 -93.58
C ALA A 719 -41.48 3.32 -94.60
N VAL A 720 -41.39 2.92 -95.87
CA VAL A 720 -41.43 3.73 -97.09
C VAL A 720 -42.75 4.53 -97.21
N GLY A 721 -42.70 5.82 -97.57
CA GLY A 721 -43.89 6.57 -98.00
C GLY A 721 -43.73 8.10 -98.08
N ALA A 722 -44.20 8.69 -99.18
CA ALA A 722 -44.13 10.13 -99.49
C ALA A 722 -45.22 10.97 -98.77
N PHE A 723 -44.92 12.27 -98.59
CA PHE A 723 -45.79 13.40 -98.19
C PHE A 723 -46.70 13.24 -96.95
N SER A 724 -46.33 13.90 -95.86
CA SER A 724 -47.31 14.56 -94.98
C SER A 724 -46.67 15.73 -94.23
N MET A 725 -47.26 16.91 -94.42
CA MET A 725 -46.86 18.17 -93.82
C MET A 725 -47.72 18.39 -92.56
N ILE A 726 -47.17 19.10 -91.56
CA ILE A 726 -47.84 19.72 -90.39
C ILE A 726 -47.84 18.88 -89.08
N SER A 727 -46.92 19.23 -88.17
CA SER A 727 -47.25 19.53 -86.76
C SER A 727 -46.12 20.34 -86.14
N GLY A 728 -46.42 21.54 -85.66
CA GLY A 728 -45.45 22.60 -85.42
C GLY A 728 -44.81 22.60 -84.03
N LYS A 729 -43.51 22.90 -84.00
CA LYS A 729 -42.87 23.75 -82.99
C LYS A 729 -41.82 24.62 -83.70
N THR A 730 -42.07 25.91 -83.65
CA THR A 730 -41.39 26.99 -84.37
C THR A 730 -40.15 27.47 -83.63
N LEU A 731 -39.16 27.91 -84.41
CA LEU A 731 -37.97 28.74 -84.09
C LEU A 731 -36.67 28.03 -84.46
N GLY A 732 -36.16 28.38 -85.65
CA GLY A 732 -34.95 27.82 -86.26
C GLY A 732 -34.93 27.89 -87.79
N LEU A 733 -35.97 28.41 -88.45
CA LEU A 733 -36.11 28.37 -89.92
C LEU A 733 -35.64 29.63 -90.68
N ARG A 734 -35.21 30.72 -90.02
CA ARG A 734 -34.92 31.97 -90.76
C ARG A 734 -33.58 31.94 -91.52
N ALA A 735 -32.55 31.25 -91.01
CA ALA A 735 -31.25 31.11 -91.69
C ALA A 735 -31.27 30.13 -92.88
N VAL A 736 -32.17 29.12 -92.86
CA VAL A 736 -32.34 28.19 -93.99
C VAL A 736 -33.19 28.82 -95.10
N VAL A 737 -34.14 29.70 -94.75
CA VAL A 737 -34.96 30.41 -95.74
C VAL A 737 -34.16 31.49 -96.47
N GLU A 738 -33.23 32.19 -95.83
CA GLU A 738 -32.38 33.19 -96.50
C GLU A 738 -31.36 32.56 -97.48
N GLY A 739 -30.84 31.37 -97.14
CA GLY A 739 -30.04 30.56 -98.06
C GLY A 739 -30.83 29.97 -99.24
N LEU A 740 -32.14 29.78 -99.09
CA LEU A 740 -33.03 29.29 -100.16
C LEU A 740 -33.51 30.42 -101.08
N VAL A 741 -33.61 31.66 -100.59
CA VAL A 741 -34.00 32.84 -101.38
C VAL A 741 -32.89 33.24 -102.37
N HIS A 742 -31.61 33.06 -102.04
CA HIS A 742 -30.54 33.22 -103.02
C HIS A 742 -30.45 32.06 -104.02
N PHE A 743 -30.99 30.88 -103.69
CA PHE A 743 -31.08 29.75 -104.62
C PHE A 743 -32.22 29.92 -105.65
N SER A 744 -33.31 30.62 -105.30
CA SER A 744 -34.39 30.92 -106.26
C SER A 744 -33.99 31.92 -107.35
N ASP A 745 -33.09 32.86 -107.05
CA ASP A 745 -32.62 33.83 -108.04
C ASP A 745 -31.71 33.19 -109.10
N PHE A 746 -30.92 32.17 -108.73
CA PHE A 746 -30.10 31.37 -109.65
C PHE A 746 -30.92 30.42 -110.55
N VAL A 747 -32.14 30.06 -110.14
CA VAL A 747 -33.05 29.15 -110.86
C VAL A 747 -33.88 29.86 -111.95
N SER A 748 -33.84 31.20 -112.03
CA SER A 748 -34.56 31.99 -113.04
C SER A 748 -33.89 32.06 -114.42
N ASN A 749 -32.58 31.76 -114.52
CA ASN A 749 -31.84 31.84 -115.79
C ASN A 749 -31.91 30.52 -116.58
N PRO A 750 -32.38 30.53 -117.85
CA PRO A 750 -32.59 29.31 -118.66
C PRO A 750 -31.31 28.53 -118.98
N ALA A 751 -30.12 29.18 -118.94
CA ALA A 751 -28.84 28.51 -119.11
C ALA A 751 -28.44 27.69 -117.87
N THR A 752 -28.73 28.19 -116.67
CA THR A 752 -28.41 27.54 -115.39
C THR A 752 -29.31 26.33 -115.13
N ARG A 753 -30.59 26.37 -115.53
CA ARG A 753 -31.54 25.24 -115.35
C ARG A 753 -31.13 23.95 -116.06
N ARG A 754 -30.35 24.03 -117.14
CA ARG A 754 -29.80 22.85 -117.85
C ARG A 754 -28.61 22.20 -117.14
N TRP A 755 -27.85 22.98 -116.36
CA TRP A 755 -26.63 22.52 -115.69
C TRP A 755 -26.79 22.33 -114.17
N ILE A 756 -27.75 22.99 -113.51
CA ILE A 756 -27.99 22.85 -112.06
C ILE A 756 -28.27 21.40 -111.66
N GLY A 757 -29.14 20.68 -112.37
CA GLY A 757 -29.44 19.27 -112.06
C GLY A 757 -28.19 18.37 -112.14
N PRO A 758 -27.45 18.37 -113.25
CA PRO A 758 -26.20 17.63 -113.38
C PRO A 758 -25.10 18.07 -112.40
N VAL A 759 -24.90 19.37 -112.19
CA VAL A 759 -23.86 19.90 -111.29
C VAL A 759 -24.16 19.57 -109.83
N VAL A 760 -25.41 19.76 -109.39
CA VAL A 760 -25.85 19.33 -108.04
C VAL A 760 -25.78 17.80 -107.94
N GLY A 761 -26.12 17.05 -108.99
CA GLY A 761 -25.98 15.60 -109.05
C GLY A 761 -24.52 15.12 -108.91
N VAL A 762 -23.58 15.75 -109.61
CA VAL A 762 -22.15 15.42 -109.52
C VAL A 762 -21.56 15.84 -108.18
N PHE A 763 -21.93 17.02 -107.67
CA PHE A 763 -21.48 17.49 -106.37
C PHE A 763 -22.04 16.62 -105.24
N THR A 764 -23.31 16.21 -105.30
CA THR A 764 -23.92 15.30 -104.31
C THR A 764 -23.34 13.90 -104.41
N ALA A 765 -23.17 13.33 -105.60
CA ALA A 765 -22.51 12.04 -105.79
C ALA A 765 -21.05 12.07 -105.33
N GLY A 766 -20.32 13.16 -105.61
CA GLY A 766 -18.95 13.40 -105.15
C GLY A 766 -18.86 13.56 -103.62
N ALA A 767 -19.81 14.27 -103.00
CA ALA A 767 -19.89 14.39 -101.55
C ALA A 767 -20.22 13.05 -100.88
N ILE A 768 -21.15 12.26 -101.45
CA ILE A 768 -21.47 10.91 -100.97
C ILE A 768 -20.25 9.99 -101.12
N ALA A 769 -19.57 10.02 -102.26
CA ALA A 769 -18.34 9.25 -102.48
C ALA A 769 -17.21 9.67 -101.53
N TYR A 770 -17.07 10.96 -101.24
CA TYR A 770 -16.11 11.48 -100.27
C TYR A 770 -16.43 11.00 -98.85
N VAL A 771 -17.71 11.06 -98.43
CA VAL A 771 -18.14 10.53 -97.12
C VAL A 771 -17.83 9.03 -97.03
N ILE A 772 -18.17 8.25 -98.06
CA ILE A 772 -17.88 6.79 -98.11
C ILE A 772 -16.37 6.51 -98.05
N TYR A 773 -15.56 7.30 -98.76
CA TYR A 773 -14.10 7.19 -98.74
C TYR A 773 -13.49 7.58 -97.39
N ASP A 774 -14.09 8.54 -96.68
CA ASP A 774 -13.61 9.03 -95.39
C ASP A 774 -14.12 8.21 -94.19
N LEU A 775 -15.16 7.36 -94.36
CA LEU A 775 -15.68 6.44 -93.33
C LEU A 775 -14.61 5.72 -92.47
N PRO A 776 -13.58 5.07 -93.05
CA PRO A 776 -12.57 4.38 -92.24
C PRO A 776 -11.77 5.31 -91.30
N ARG A 777 -11.69 6.61 -91.60
CA ARG A 777 -10.98 7.61 -90.78
C ARG A 777 -11.91 8.45 -89.90
N SER A 778 -13.15 8.65 -90.33
CA SER A 778 -14.15 9.47 -89.64
C SER A 778 -14.85 8.70 -88.52
N ILE A 779 -15.16 7.40 -88.69
CA ILE A 779 -15.85 6.58 -87.69
C ILE A 779 -15.10 6.57 -86.33
N PRO A 780 -13.78 6.28 -86.25
CA PRO A 780 -13.08 6.32 -84.95
C PRO A 780 -13.11 7.68 -84.27
N ARG A 781 -13.08 8.77 -85.05
CA ARG A 781 -13.13 10.14 -84.54
C ARG A 781 -14.52 10.51 -84.04
N ASN A 782 -15.57 10.13 -84.76
CA ASN A 782 -16.95 10.43 -84.40
C ASN A 782 -17.37 9.63 -83.16
N VAL A 783 -17.09 8.32 -83.14
CA VAL A 783 -17.26 7.45 -81.96
C VAL A 783 -16.47 8.01 -80.77
N GLY A 784 -15.22 8.40 -81.00
CA GLY A 784 -14.34 8.98 -79.99
C GLY A 784 -14.88 10.27 -79.37
N ARG A 785 -15.37 11.20 -80.19
CA ARG A 785 -15.99 12.45 -79.74
C ARG A 785 -17.31 12.22 -79.01
N HIS A 786 -18.11 11.26 -79.47
CA HIS A 786 -19.33 10.87 -78.78
C HIS A 786 -18.98 10.36 -77.37
N ILE A 787 -18.06 9.39 -77.25
CA ILE A 787 -17.56 8.88 -75.95
C ILE A 787 -17.03 10.04 -75.08
N GLN A 788 -16.20 10.92 -75.65
CA GLN A 788 -15.65 12.07 -74.93
C GLN A 788 -16.76 12.97 -74.38
N SER A 789 -17.71 13.38 -75.22
CA SER A 789 -18.82 14.25 -74.81
C SER A 789 -19.72 13.60 -73.74
N THR A 790 -20.03 12.30 -73.89
CA THR A 790 -20.81 11.54 -72.92
C THR A 790 -20.08 11.45 -71.58
N LEU A 791 -18.78 11.12 -71.58
CA LEU A 791 -17.99 10.94 -70.36
C LEU A 791 -17.51 12.26 -69.72
N THR A 792 -17.53 13.37 -70.45
CA THR A 792 -17.31 14.70 -69.85
C THR A 792 -18.51 15.19 -69.03
N ILE A 793 -19.71 14.71 -69.35
CA ILE A 793 -20.95 15.10 -68.66
C ILE A 793 -21.32 14.04 -67.63
N SER A 794 -21.19 12.75 -67.97
CA SER A 794 -21.57 11.62 -67.13
C SER A 794 -20.35 10.79 -66.71
N SER A 795 -20.42 10.16 -65.55
CA SER A 795 -19.39 9.25 -65.04
C SER A 795 -19.39 7.88 -65.74
N GLY A 796 -20.38 7.59 -66.58
CA GLY A 796 -20.53 6.28 -67.22
C GLY A 796 -20.98 5.19 -66.25
N GLN A 797 -21.76 5.53 -65.22
CA GLN A 797 -22.44 4.57 -64.35
C GLN A 797 -23.95 4.88 -64.25
N PRO A 798 -24.80 3.85 -64.09
CA PRO A 798 -26.20 4.06 -63.76
C PRO A 798 -26.33 4.48 -62.29
N SER A 799 -26.39 5.78 -62.02
CA SER A 799 -26.65 6.31 -60.68
C SER A 799 -28.10 6.02 -60.28
N GLN A 800 -28.32 5.23 -59.22
CA GLN A 800 -29.65 5.04 -58.62
C GLN A 800 -30.00 6.09 -57.55
N VAL A 801 -29.06 6.95 -57.18
CA VAL A 801 -29.26 7.98 -56.14
C VAL A 801 -28.40 9.20 -56.48
N ASP A 802 -29.05 10.36 -56.62
CA ASP A 802 -28.54 11.73 -56.80
C ASP A 802 -28.22 12.25 -58.22
N ASP A 803 -28.98 13.30 -58.62
CA ASP A 803 -29.04 14.05 -59.89
C ASP A 803 -27.79 14.91 -60.23
N ALA A 804 -26.60 14.55 -59.76
CA ALA A 804 -25.37 15.28 -60.10
C ALA A 804 -24.58 14.54 -61.20
N SER A 805 -24.58 15.06 -62.42
CA SER A 805 -23.77 14.56 -63.52
C SER A 805 -22.29 14.91 -63.29
N VAL A 806 -21.55 14.03 -62.60
CA VAL A 806 -20.11 14.21 -62.32
C VAL A 806 -19.28 13.75 -63.52
N PRO A 807 -18.32 14.56 -64.01
CA PRO A 807 -17.42 14.15 -65.08
C PRO A 807 -16.63 12.87 -64.76
N PHE A 808 -16.41 12.01 -65.75
CA PHE A 808 -15.69 10.74 -65.59
C PHE A 808 -14.31 10.91 -64.93
N ALA A 809 -13.52 11.91 -65.34
CA ALA A 809 -12.19 12.14 -64.78
C ALA A 809 -12.23 12.50 -63.29
N GLU A 810 -13.22 13.28 -62.86
CA GLU A 810 -13.42 13.67 -61.47
C GLU A 810 -13.97 12.51 -60.63
N TYR A 811 -14.88 11.72 -61.20
CA TYR A 811 -15.37 10.50 -60.58
C TYR A 811 -14.21 9.49 -60.34
N GLN A 812 -13.34 9.26 -61.31
CA GLN A 812 -12.18 8.37 -61.10
C GLN A 812 -11.18 8.92 -60.09
N ALA A 813 -10.90 10.22 -60.14
CA ALA A 813 -10.01 10.86 -59.18
C ALA A 813 -10.53 10.74 -57.74
N THR A 814 -11.85 10.93 -57.54
CA THR A 814 -12.48 10.75 -56.22
C THR A 814 -12.54 9.29 -55.77
N ARG A 815 -12.71 8.33 -56.68
CA ARG A 815 -12.64 6.89 -56.36
C ARG A 815 -11.23 6.50 -55.90
N VAL A 816 -10.21 6.91 -56.66
CA VAL A 816 -8.80 6.63 -56.33
C VAL A 816 -8.41 7.30 -55.01
N SER A 817 -8.77 8.57 -54.82
CA SER A 817 -8.44 9.29 -53.60
C SER A 817 -9.09 8.68 -52.36
N LYS A 818 -10.33 8.18 -52.45
CA LYS A 818 -11.00 7.46 -51.35
C LYS A 818 -10.25 6.21 -50.91
N GLU A 819 -9.77 5.38 -51.86
CA GLU A 819 -9.00 4.17 -51.52
C GLU A 819 -7.59 4.51 -51.01
N VAL A 820 -6.89 5.47 -51.61
CA VAL A 820 -5.59 5.97 -51.12
C VAL A 820 -5.72 6.48 -49.69
N ARG A 821 -6.71 7.34 -49.44
CA ARG A 821 -6.99 7.90 -48.12
C ARG A 821 -7.29 6.82 -47.09
N LYS A 822 -8.05 5.81 -47.45
CA LYS A 822 -8.38 4.68 -46.57
C LYS A 822 -7.13 3.91 -46.13
N VAL A 823 -6.19 3.67 -47.04
CA VAL A 823 -4.92 2.99 -46.70
C VAL A 823 -4.04 3.89 -45.83
N MET A 824 -3.85 5.15 -46.22
CA MET A 824 -3.04 6.11 -45.47
C MET A 824 -3.58 6.32 -44.05
N ARG A 825 -4.90 6.46 -43.90
CA ARG A 825 -5.56 6.53 -42.58
C ARG A 825 -5.32 5.30 -41.74
N LEU A 826 -5.33 4.11 -42.33
CA LEU A 826 -5.09 2.88 -41.60
C LEU A 826 -3.63 2.80 -41.09
N ALA A 827 -2.66 3.21 -41.91
CA ALA A 827 -1.26 3.28 -41.50
C ALA A 827 -1.03 4.34 -40.41
N ALA A 828 -1.57 5.55 -40.59
CA ALA A 828 -1.51 6.61 -39.60
C ALA A 828 -2.22 6.24 -38.30
N TRP A 829 -3.34 5.52 -38.37
CA TRP A 829 -4.08 5.03 -37.19
C TRP A 829 -3.27 4.00 -36.38
N ASP A 830 -2.63 3.03 -37.03
CA ASP A 830 -1.76 2.04 -36.35
C ASP A 830 -0.61 2.76 -35.60
N LEU A 831 0.02 3.75 -36.23
CA LEU A 831 1.06 4.55 -35.59
C LEU A 831 0.53 5.39 -34.41
N ARG A 832 -0.62 6.05 -34.57
CA ARG A 832 -1.27 6.82 -33.49
C ARG A 832 -1.60 5.95 -32.29
N GLU A 833 -2.14 4.75 -32.53
CA GLU A 833 -2.53 3.82 -31.47
C GLU A 833 -1.31 3.34 -30.69
N ARG A 834 -0.21 2.99 -31.37
CA ARG A 834 1.05 2.60 -30.72
C ARG A 834 1.66 3.74 -29.92
N PHE A 835 1.67 4.95 -30.47
CA PHE A 835 2.15 6.12 -29.75
C PHE A 835 1.31 6.38 -28.50
N ARG A 836 -0.02 6.28 -28.61
CA ARG A 836 -0.95 6.40 -27.48
C ARG A 836 -0.65 5.35 -26.42
N ALA A 837 -0.56 4.07 -26.79
CA ALA A 837 -0.24 2.98 -25.88
C ALA A 837 1.11 3.18 -25.19
N ALA A 838 2.13 3.65 -25.92
CA ALA A 838 3.45 3.93 -25.37
C ALA A 838 3.48 5.12 -24.39
N VAL A 839 2.64 6.13 -24.62
CA VAL A 839 2.44 7.26 -23.68
C VAL A 839 1.67 6.81 -22.45
N GLU A 840 0.63 5.99 -22.63
CA GLU A 840 -0.21 5.48 -21.55
C GLU A 840 0.59 4.56 -20.62
N ALA A 841 1.32 3.58 -21.16
CA ALA A 841 2.18 2.67 -20.39
C ALA A 841 3.24 3.44 -19.56
N ARG A 842 3.91 4.44 -20.15
CA ARG A 842 4.86 5.29 -19.41
C ARG A 842 4.15 6.18 -18.38
N GLY A 843 2.94 6.63 -18.69
CA GLY A 843 2.09 7.38 -17.76
C GLY A 843 1.68 6.53 -16.54
N GLU A 844 1.37 5.26 -16.75
CA GLU A 844 1.08 4.30 -15.67
C GLU A 844 2.31 4.06 -14.79
N VAL A 845 3.48 3.81 -15.39
CA VAL A 845 4.75 3.64 -14.64
C VAL A 845 5.06 4.88 -13.79
N VAL A 846 4.91 6.08 -14.35
CA VAL A 846 5.13 7.34 -13.61
C VAL A 846 4.12 7.46 -12.46
N LYS A 847 2.82 7.22 -12.70
CA LYS A 847 1.81 7.28 -11.63
C LYS A 847 2.09 6.26 -10.52
N ALA A 848 2.40 5.01 -10.87
CA ALA A 848 2.72 3.97 -9.91
C ALA A 848 3.96 4.34 -9.08
N SER A 849 5.02 4.84 -9.72
CA SER A 849 6.24 5.28 -9.04
C SER A 849 6.00 6.50 -8.14
N GLU A 850 5.18 7.48 -8.57
CA GLU A 850 4.78 8.63 -7.74
C GLU A 850 3.94 8.20 -6.52
N GLU A 851 3.08 7.19 -6.66
CA GLU A 851 2.32 6.63 -5.54
C GLU A 851 3.22 5.88 -4.55
N ILE A 852 4.19 5.10 -5.03
CA ILE A 852 5.18 4.42 -4.19
C ILE A 852 6.02 5.45 -3.44
N GLU A 853 6.54 6.48 -4.12
CA GLU A 853 7.29 7.57 -3.50
C GLU A 853 6.47 8.23 -2.38
N LYS A 854 5.22 8.61 -2.65
CA LYS A 854 4.33 9.24 -1.66
C LYS A 854 4.01 8.34 -0.47
N LYS A 855 3.79 7.05 -0.69
CA LYS A 855 3.54 6.08 0.40
C LYS A 855 4.78 5.91 1.26
N ALA A 856 5.95 5.75 0.62
CA ALA A 856 7.22 5.60 1.30
C ALA A 856 7.63 6.85 2.10
N THR A 857 7.40 8.07 1.58
CA THR A 857 7.65 9.31 2.33
C THR A 857 6.75 9.44 3.55
N LYS A 858 5.45 9.15 3.41
CA LYS A 858 4.52 9.14 4.55
C LYS A 858 4.92 8.10 5.60
N ALA A 859 5.36 6.93 5.16
CA ALA A 859 5.84 5.89 6.07
C ALA A 859 7.09 6.33 6.84
N LEU A 860 8.06 6.99 6.19
CA LEU A 860 9.23 7.55 6.85
C LEU A 860 8.87 8.59 7.92
N GLU A 861 7.98 9.54 7.59
CA GLU A 861 7.49 10.54 8.55
C GLU A 861 6.77 9.89 9.74
N TRP A 862 5.98 8.85 9.47
CA TRP A 862 5.29 8.11 10.51
C TRP A 862 6.27 7.36 11.43
N PHE A 863 7.26 6.64 10.88
CA PHE A 863 8.27 5.93 11.68
C PHE A 863 9.14 6.90 12.51
N ASP A 864 9.47 8.09 12.00
CA ASP A 864 10.16 9.15 12.77
C ASP A 864 9.31 9.66 13.94
N ASN A 865 7.99 9.77 13.76
CA ASN A 865 7.06 10.10 14.84
C ASN A 865 6.97 8.97 15.88
N VAL A 866 6.95 7.71 15.44
CA VAL A 866 6.98 6.54 16.34
C VAL A 866 8.23 6.56 17.21
N GLU A 867 9.41 6.83 16.65
CA GLU A 867 10.66 6.91 17.42
C GLU A 867 10.58 8.01 18.50
N LYS A 868 10.06 9.19 18.16
CA LYS A 868 9.84 10.29 19.13
C LYS A 868 8.85 9.92 20.23
N ARG A 869 7.76 9.23 19.88
CA ARG A 869 6.76 8.76 20.85
C ARG A 869 7.34 7.70 21.77
N VAL A 870 8.12 6.76 21.25
CA VAL A 870 8.82 5.75 22.06
C VAL A 870 9.75 6.41 23.06
N GLU A 871 10.52 7.44 22.65
CA GLU A 871 11.39 8.20 23.55
C GLU A 871 10.58 8.95 24.63
N SER A 872 9.48 9.60 24.25
CA SER A 872 8.57 10.25 25.22
C SER A 872 8.01 9.27 26.24
N ILE A 873 7.59 8.06 25.83
CA ILE A 873 7.06 7.05 26.76
C ILE A 873 8.18 6.53 27.66
N ARG A 874 9.40 6.39 27.15
CA ARG A 874 10.57 5.98 27.95
C ARG A 874 10.88 6.99 29.06
N GLU A 875 10.77 8.29 28.77
CA GLU A 875 10.87 9.35 29.77
C GLU A 875 9.75 9.26 30.82
N GLU A 876 8.52 8.98 30.41
CA GLU A 876 7.37 8.80 31.32
C GLU A 876 7.57 7.65 32.31
N VAL A 877 8.14 6.52 31.88
CA VAL A 877 8.43 5.37 32.75
C VAL A 877 9.55 5.67 33.77
N GLY A 878 10.16 6.87 33.72
CA GLY A 878 11.25 7.26 34.62
C GLY A 878 12.59 6.65 34.23
N ILE A 879 12.68 6.14 33.00
CA ILE A 879 13.91 5.61 32.41
C ILE A 879 14.63 6.79 31.76
N LYS A 880 15.22 7.68 32.58
CA LYS A 880 16.11 8.72 32.05
C LYS A 880 17.29 8.06 31.34
N VAL A 881 17.43 8.37 30.05
CA VAL A 881 18.54 7.98 29.16
C VAL A 881 19.88 8.43 29.69
#